data_AF-A0A5D2KKU9-F1
#
_entry.id   AF-A0A5D2KKU9-F1
#
_cell.length_a   1.000
_cell.length_b   1.000
_cell.length_c   1.000
_cell.angle_alpha   90.00
_cell.angle_beta   90.00
_cell.angle_gamma   90.00
#
_symmetry.space_group_name_H-M   'P 1'
#
loop_
_entity.id
_entity.type
_entity.pdbx_description
1 polymer ?
#
loop_
_entity_poly.entity_id
_entity_poly.type
_entity_poly.pdbx_seq_one_letter_code
_entity_poly.pdbx_strand_id
1 'polypeptide(L)'
;MKNTISCFLLLLIVVPILASSVEKKVVYIVYLGQHNNGEKALHEIEKTHISYLLSVKESEEDAKSSLLYSYKHSINGFAAKLTPDEASKLSGKDGLLSVFPSHGKHSVQTTRSWEFVGLDEGDSYSWEKLKIGGEDLLSKAKHGKNVIIGVMDSGVWPESPSFSDQGMDPTPKSWKGICQGGVAFNSSNCNKKIIGARYYVKGFQNAYGPVNATEDYLSPRDIDGHGTHTASTAAGRQVSDVAAFGGFAKGTASGGAPLARLAIYKACWAIPNQPKADGNTCFDEDMLAALDDAIADGVHILSVSIGTAKPLPFEHDVIGLAALEAAKRNILVVCSAGNSGPAPGTLSNPAPWIITVGASSLDRAFFAPVKLGNGLKLIGQSVTPYKMKKMSPLVYAGDVVVPGVPQNVTGQCLPGSLDPTKVKGKIVVCTRGAGLRVGKGLEVKRAGGVGFVLANAKANGNEIACDAHLLPATALTYDSGIKILEYINSTKNPMAVVSPGRTVLKYKPAPFMAGFTSRGPNVVDPNILKPDITAPGLNILAAWSEASSPSKLPEDKRSVKYNIYSGTSMSCPHVSGAAALLKAIHPDWSIAAIKSALMTTAAIANSLGRAITDAGGNNATPFQFGAGHFRPIKAADPGLIYDASYDDYLLYLCTAGPKSLIELSSPFKCPPNPPSTLNLNYPSFAIPNLNTTVTITRTVTNIGRPKSTYFFSAKPPPGVHVKVSPSILQFKRIGEKLSFNITVSPIYDPTVKKSEYGFGWYSWDDRYYHVRSPMAVYLP
;
A
#
# COMPACT_ATOMS: atom_id res chain seq x y z
N MET A 1 -31.07 58.15 57.63
CA MET A 1 -31.63 56.93 57.00
C MET A 1 -30.46 55.97 56.76
N LYS A 2 -30.19 55.05 57.70
CA LYS A 2 -30.15 53.57 57.53
C LYS A 2 -29.48 53.14 56.20
N ASN A 3 -28.38 52.37 56.10
CA ASN A 3 -27.80 51.35 56.97
C ASN A 3 -26.36 50.94 56.52
N THR A 4 -25.39 50.96 57.46
CA THR A 4 -24.35 49.94 57.81
C THR A 4 -23.18 49.51 56.88
N ILE A 5 -21.90 49.76 57.29
CA ILE A 5 -20.89 48.88 57.99
C ILE A 5 -20.01 48.08 57.00
N SER A 6 -18.75 48.46 56.77
CA SER A 6 -17.51 47.99 57.45
C SER A 6 -17.22 46.50 57.31
N CYS A 7 -16.11 46.15 56.63
CA CYS A 7 -15.15 45.08 56.96
C CYS A 7 -14.23 44.85 55.74
N PHE A 8 -12.96 45.22 55.79
CA PHE A 8 -11.83 44.60 56.52
C PHE A 8 -11.00 43.69 55.59
N LEU A 9 -9.74 44.10 55.44
CA LEU A 9 -8.56 43.24 55.32
C LEU A 9 -8.60 42.07 54.32
N LEU A 10 -8.23 42.36 53.08
CA LEU A 10 -7.43 41.48 52.22
C LEU A 10 -6.89 42.36 51.09
N LEU A 11 -5.56 42.45 50.92
CA LEU A 11 -4.81 42.96 49.73
C LEU A 11 -3.64 43.93 50.01
N LEU A 12 -3.12 43.98 51.23
CA LEU A 12 -1.67 44.13 51.41
C LEU A 12 -1.10 42.73 51.69
N ILE A 13 -0.11 42.32 50.89
CA ILE A 13 0.64 41.06 50.90
C ILE A 13 0.06 39.94 50.03
N VAL A 14 0.20 40.06 48.68
CA VAL A 14 0.67 39.06 47.69
C VAL A 14 1.00 39.85 46.39
N VAL A 15 2.12 40.56 46.27
CA VAL A 15 3.34 40.14 45.51
C VAL A 15 3.11 38.91 44.61
N PRO A 16 3.53 38.83 43.33
CA PRO A 16 3.51 39.74 42.18
C PRO A 16 2.97 39.00 40.92
N ILE A 17 1.95 39.50 40.23
CA ILE A 17 1.74 39.12 38.81
C ILE A 17 1.52 40.40 38.00
N LEU A 18 2.53 41.28 38.06
CA LEU A 18 3.04 41.90 36.84
C LEU A 18 3.67 40.79 36.01
N ALA A 19 2.83 39.94 35.41
CA ALA A 19 3.18 39.26 34.18
C ALA A 19 2.48 40.07 33.10
N SER A 20 3.27 40.88 32.42
CA SER A 20 3.06 41.24 31.02
C SER A 20 2.10 40.27 30.35
N SER A 21 0.94 40.75 29.89
CA SER A 21 0.38 40.17 28.69
C SER A 21 1.40 40.46 27.59
N VAL A 22 2.46 39.64 27.51
CA VAL A 22 3.29 39.59 26.33
C VAL A 22 2.32 39.14 25.26
N GLU A 23 1.77 40.09 24.51
CA GLU A 23 1.04 39.76 23.30
C GLU A 23 1.94 38.81 22.54
N LYS A 24 1.44 37.59 22.35
CA LYS A 24 2.26 36.49 21.86
C LYS A 24 2.72 36.90 20.46
N LYS A 25 3.99 37.33 20.34
CA LYS A 25 4.58 37.67 19.04
C LYS A 25 4.51 36.41 18.17
N VAL A 26 3.65 36.42 17.15
CA VAL A 26 3.53 35.35 16.16
C VAL A 26 4.36 35.76 14.95
N VAL A 27 4.85 34.80 14.18
CA VAL A 27 5.50 35.12 12.90
C VAL A 27 4.42 35.54 11.92
N TYR A 28 4.57 36.71 11.32
CA TYR A 28 3.75 37.19 10.21
C TYR A 28 4.61 37.28 8.95
N ILE A 29 3.99 36.99 7.81
CA ILE A 29 4.55 37.18 6.48
C ILE A 29 4.00 38.50 5.94
N VAL A 30 4.90 39.41 5.59
CA VAL A 30 4.60 40.70 4.96
C VAL A 30 5.00 40.60 3.48
N TYR A 31 4.00 40.63 2.60
CA TYR A 31 4.19 40.45 1.16
C TYR A 31 3.99 41.78 0.43
N LEU A 32 5.03 42.20 -0.30
CA LEU A 32 5.13 43.46 -1.04
C LEU A 32 5.03 43.24 -2.57
N GLY A 33 4.78 42.01 -3.02
CA GLY A 33 4.69 41.65 -4.44
C GLY A 33 5.97 41.05 -5.01
N GLN A 34 6.24 41.34 -6.28
CA GLN A 34 7.48 40.95 -6.96
C GLN A 34 8.47 42.13 -6.96
N HIS A 35 9.77 41.85 -7.08
CA HIS A 35 10.74 42.93 -7.30
C HIS A 35 10.55 43.50 -8.71
N ASN A 36 10.39 44.82 -8.82
CA ASN A 36 10.38 45.50 -10.11
C ASN A 36 11.81 45.51 -10.67
N ASN A 37 12.11 44.63 -11.63
CA ASN A 37 13.26 44.53 -12.58
C ASN A 37 14.55 45.39 -12.40
N GLY A 38 14.93 45.76 -11.17
CA GLY A 38 16.14 46.49 -10.84
C GLY A 38 17.00 45.67 -9.89
N GLU A 39 18.29 45.56 -10.18
CA GLU A 39 19.30 44.92 -9.33
C GLU A 39 19.53 45.76 -8.06
N LYS A 40 18.57 45.77 -7.12
CA LYS A 40 18.81 46.32 -5.79
C LYS A 40 19.79 45.40 -5.05
N ALA A 41 20.81 46.00 -4.45
CA ALA A 41 21.75 45.24 -3.64
C ALA A 41 21.03 44.62 -2.42
N LEU A 42 21.48 43.46 -1.97
CA LEU A 42 20.85 42.68 -0.90
C LEU A 42 20.60 43.48 0.38
N HIS A 43 21.55 44.34 0.72
CA HIS A 43 21.52 45.21 1.88
C HIS A 43 20.48 46.34 1.77
N GLU A 44 20.17 46.79 0.55
CA GLU A 44 19.14 47.82 0.31
C GLU A 44 17.73 47.27 0.49
N ILE A 45 17.50 46.02 0.04
CA ILE A 45 16.23 45.31 0.23
C ILE A 45 15.99 45.08 1.73
N GLU A 46 17.01 44.62 2.45
CA GLU A 46 16.92 44.39 3.89
C GLU A 46 16.72 45.68 4.68
N LYS A 47 17.42 46.78 4.32
CA LYS A 47 17.17 48.11 4.88
C LYS A 47 15.73 48.56 4.65
N THR A 48 15.18 48.29 3.47
CA THR A 48 13.78 48.61 3.16
C THR A 48 12.83 47.80 4.06
N HIS A 49 13.05 46.51 4.25
CA HIS A 49 12.24 45.68 5.15
C HIS A 49 12.34 46.13 6.62
N ILE A 50 13.54 46.49 7.08
CA ILE A 50 13.75 47.05 8.43
C ILE A 50 13.01 48.39 8.58
N SER A 51 12.97 49.24 7.54
CA SER A 51 12.22 50.50 7.59
C SER A 51 10.70 50.30 7.75
N TYR A 52 10.14 49.24 7.14
CA TYR A 52 8.75 48.84 7.38
C TYR A 52 8.56 48.37 8.82
N LEU A 53 9.46 47.55 9.35
CA LEU A 53 9.38 47.09 10.74
C LEU A 53 9.52 48.22 11.76
N LEU A 54 10.46 49.14 11.54
CA LEU A 54 10.66 50.34 12.37
C LEU A 54 9.39 51.16 12.55
N SER A 55 8.49 51.15 11.58
CA SER A 55 7.25 51.91 11.68
C SER A 55 6.21 51.32 12.62
N VAL A 56 6.41 50.09 13.07
CA VAL A 56 5.54 49.41 14.04
C VAL A 56 6.31 48.87 15.25
N LYS A 57 7.63 49.15 15.34
CA LYS A 57 8.52 48.70 16.41
C LYS A 57 9.10 49.89 17.16
N GLU A 58 9.45 49.68 18.43
CA GLU A 58 9.87 50.76 19.33
C GLU A 58 11.30 51.27 19.06
N SER A 59 12.16 50.43 18.47
CA SER A 59 13.54 50.79 18.13
C SER A 59 14.06 50.04 16.90
N GLU A 60 15.18 50.51 16.34
CA GLU A 60 15.85 49.82 15.23
C GLU A 60 16.39 48.46 15.64
N GLU A 61 16.84 48.33 16.88
CA GLU A 61 17.26 47.06 17.47
C GLU A 61 16.09 46.06 17.60
N ASP A 62 14.90 46.50 18.00
CA ASP A 62 13.70 45.63 18.04
C ASP A 62 13.21 45.28 16.63
N ALA A 63 13.30 46.21 15.68
CA ALA A 63 13.00 45.95 14.28
C ALA A 63 13.94 44.89 13.67
N LYS A 64 15.26 45.04 13.87
CA LYS A 64 16.27 44.08 13.39
C LYS A 64 16.12 42.71 14.05
N SER A 65 15.89 42.68 15.36
CA SER A 65 15.73 41.41 16.10
C SER A 65 14.39 40.72 15.85
N SER A 66 13.36 41.47 15.43
CA SER A 66 12.07 40.92 15.03
C SER A 66 12.07 40.38 13.59
N LEU A 67 12.97 40.83 12.72
CA LEU A 67 13.11 40.34 11.35
C LEU A 67 13.71 38.92 11.33
N LEU A 68 13.00 37.97 10.72
CA LEU A 68 13.45 36.59 10.57
C LEU A 68 14.08 36.35 9.20
N TYR A 69 13.41 36.82 8.15
CA TYR A 69 13.89 36.65 6.78
C TYR A 69 13.48 37.84 5.92
N SER A 70 14.42 38.30 5.09
CA SER A 70 14.15 39.15 3.93
C SER A 70 14.12 38.30 2.66
N TYR A 71 12.97 38.19 2.01
CA TYR A 71 12.86 37.55 0.70
C TYR A 71 13.39 38.53 -0.35
N LYS A 72 14.40 38.09 -1.13
CA LYS A 72 15.31 39.00 -1.86
C LYS A 72 15.62 38.59 -3.30
N HIS A 73 14.97 37.54 -3.80
CA HIS A 73 15.26 36.95 -5.11
C HIS A 73 14.10 37.15 -6.09
N SER A 74 12.94 36.54 -5.83
CA SER A 74 11.77 36.59 -6.73
C SER A 74 10.52 37.17 -6.06
N ILE A 75 10.53 37.22 -4.75
CA ILE A 75 9.43 37.69 -3.90
C ILE A 75 9.96 38.89 -3.13
N ASN A 76 9.28 40.03 -3.23
CA ASN A 76 9.51 41.19 -2.39
C ASN A 76 8.65 41.04 -1.12
N GLY A 77 9.28 40.93 0.03
CA GLY A 77 8.59 40.69 1.29
C GLY A 77 9.52 40.19 2.39
N PHE A 78 9.00 40.09 3.61
CA PHE A 78 9.76 39.61 4.75
C PHE A 78 8.90 38.84 5.75
N ALA A 79 9.54 38.01 6.57
CA ALA A 79 8.93 37.36 7.72
C ALA A 79 9.47 37.99 9.00
N ALA A 80 8.59 38.32 9.94
CA ALA A 80 8.97 38.93 11.21
C ALA A 80 8.06 38.49 12.37
N LYS A 81 8.60 38.54 13.59
CA LYS A 81 7.83 38.35 14.83
C LYS A 81 7.06 39.62 15.18
N LEU A 82 5.75 39.57 15.01
CA LEU A 82 4.85 40.70 15.23
C LEU A 82 3.74 40.35 16.22
N THR A 83 3.22 41.35 16.94
CA THR A 83 1.93 41.25 17.60
C THR A 83 0.79 41.46 16.58
N PRO A 84 -0.45 41.02 16.88
CA PRO A 84 -1.59 41.25 16.01
C PRO A 84 -1.81 42.74 15.68
N ASP A 85 -1.58 43.62 16.65
CA ASP A 85 -1.71 45.07 16.48
C ASP A 85 -0.62 45.64 15.57
N GLU A 86 0.63 45.21 15.73
CA GLU A 86 1.73 45.58 14.84
C GLU A 86 1.46 45.11 13.40
N ALA A 87 0.94 43.89 13.23
CA ALA A 87 0.58 43.34 11.92
C ALA A 87 -0.59 44.09 11.26
N SER A 88 -1.58 44.52 12.04
CA SER A 88 -2.70 45.34 11.58
C SER A 88 -2.26 46.74 11.16
N LYS A 89 -1.34 47.36 11.91
CA LYS A 89 -0.75 48.65 11.53
C LYS A 89 0.08 48.56 10.25
N LEU A 90 0.80 47.45 10.04
CA LEU A 90 1.51 47.20 8.78
C LEU A 90 0.55 47.00 7.62
N SER A 91 -0.54 46.24 7.77
CA SER A 91 -1.45 45.94 6.66
C SER A 91 -2.12 47.17 6.05
N GLY A 92 -2.19 48.29 6.78
CA GLY A 92 -2.69 49.58 6.30
C GLY A 92 -1.65 50.47 5.59
N LYS A 93 -0.42 49.99 5.33
CA LYS A 93 0.64 50.79 4.69
C LYS A 93 0.67 50.66 3.17
N ASP A 94 0.93 51.79 2.51
CA ASP A 94 1.11 51.86 1.06
C ASP A 94 2.28 50.99 0.58
N GLY A 95 2.02 50.22 -0.48
CA GLY A 95 2.98 49.29 -1.09
C GLY A 95 2.98 47.86 -0.50
N LEU A 96 2.19 47.58 0.54
CA LEU A 96 1.98 46.21 1.04
C LEU A 96 0.77 45.57 0.35
N LEU A 97 0.96 44.36 -0.17
CA LEU A 97 -0.12 43.58 -0.78
C LEU A 97 -0.87 42.73 0.25
N SER A 98 -0.15 42.16 1.22
CA SER A 98 -0.78 41.42 2.31
C SER A 98 0.12 41.27 3.53
N VAL A 99 -0.51 41.20 4.71
CA VAL A 99 0.13 40.82 5.97
C VAL A 99 -0.71 39.71 6.57
N PHE A 100 -0.11 38.55 6.79
CA PHE A 100 -0.85 37.38 7.30
C PHE A 100 0.02 36.54 8.23
N PRO A 101 -0.57 35.89 9.25
CA PRO A 101 0.19 35.07 10.18
C PRO A 101 0.75 33.82 9.49
N SER A 102 1.97 33.43 9.85
CA SER A 102 2.59 32.17 9.43
C SER A 102 1.92 31.00 10.15
N HIS A 103 1.25 30.14 9.39
CA HIS A 103 0.62 28.95 9.93
C HIS A 103 1.65 27.80 10.00
N GLY A 104 2.15 27.52 11.21
CA GLY A 104 3.13 26.46 11.47
C GLY A 104 2.61 25.01 11.37
N LYS A 105 1.75 24.70 10.40
CA LYS A 105 1.19 23.36 10.19
C LYS A 105 1.19 22.97 8.72
N HIS A 106 2.36 22.61 8.21
CA HIS A 106 2.48 21.93 6.93
C HIS A 106 3.26 20.64 7.16
N SER A 107 2.60 19.50 7.02
CA SER A 107 3.24 18.20 6.93
C SER A 107 3.48 17.84 5.47
N VAL A 108 4.57 17.10 5.20
CA VAL A 108 4.79 16.43 3.93
C VAL A 108 3.78 15.28 3.82
N GLN A 109 2.83 15.39 2.89
CA GLN A 109 1.81 14.34 2.71
C GLN A 109 2.26 13.40 1.61
N THR A 110 2.61 12.15 1.92
CA THR A 110 2.61 11.13 0.87
C THR A 110 1.17 10.85 0.42
N THR A 111 0.90 10.38 -0.81
CA THR A 111 -0.46 10.48 -1.38
C THR A 111 -1.57 9.82 -0.54
N ARG A 112 -1.21 8.81 0.29
CA ARG A 112 -1.86 8.45 1.57
C ARG A 112 -1.32 7.13 2.15
N SER A 113 -0.90 6.18 1.32
CA SER A 113 -0.70 4.78 1.76
C SER A 113 0.43 4.61 2.79
N TRP A 114 1.54 5.32 2.62
CA TRP A 114 2.66 5.29 3.56
C TRP A 114 2.35 6.03 4.87
N GLU A 115 1.67 7.18 4.80
CA GLU A 115 1.11 7.85 5.99
C GLU A 115 0.13 6.94 6.76
N PHE A 116 -0.76 6.24 6.05
CA PHE A 116 -1.75 5.35 6.64
C PHE A 116 -1.14 4.18 7.42
N VAL A 117 -0.01 3.65 6.95
CA VAL A 117 0.71 2.55 7.63
C VAL A 117 1.65 3.06 8.73
N GLY A 118 1.64 4.38 8.96
CA GLY A 118 2.45 5.07 9.95
C GLY A 118 3.90 5.27 9.53
N LEU A 119 4.21 5.29 8.23
CA LEU A 119 5.54 5.62 7.70
C LEU A 119 5.72 7.11 7.36
N ASP A 120 4.63 7.88 7.25
CA ASP A 120 4.65 9.35 7.20
C ASP A 120 3.69 9.93 8.26
N GLU A 121 4.07 11.05 8.88
CA GLU A 121 3.40 11.65 10.04
C GLU A 121 2.07 12.35 9.72
N GLY A 122 1.00 12.08 10.50
CA GLY A 122 -0.27 12.80 10.34
C GLY A 122 -1.47 12.43 11.23
N ASP A 123 -1.30 12.23 12.55
CA ASP A 123 -2.23 12.79 13.57
C ASP A 123 -1.83 12.48 15.02
N SER A 124 -2.07 13.49 15.87
CA SER A 124 -1.84 13.55 17.30
C SER A 124 -2.67 12.53 18.09
N TYR A 125 -2.01 11.54 18.72
CA TYR A 125 -2.35 11.05 20.07
C TYR A 125 -1.26 10.14 20.67
N SER A 126 -0.09 9.95 20.04
CA SER A 126 0.97 9.10 20.61
C SER A 126 2.42 9.45 20.17
N TRP A 127 2.70 10.71 19.84
CA TRP A 127 3.98 11.11 19.25
C TRP A 127 5.20 10.96 20.19
N GLU A 128 5.02 10.82 21.50
CA GLU A 128 6.13 10.49 22.42
C GLU A 128 6.48 8.98 22.45
N LYS A 129 5.64 8.10 21.91
CA LYS A 129 5.79 6.63 22.04
C LYS A 129 6.20 5.90 20.75
N LEU A 130 6.42 6.63 19.65
CA LEU A 130 6.73 6.03 18.33
C LEU A 130 8.15 6.32 17.82
N LYS A 131 8.95 7.10 18.56
CA LYS A 131 10.38 7.27 18.29
C LYS A 131 11.12 5.98 18.65
N ILE A 132 11.81 5.36 17.69
CA ILE A 132 12.76 4.30 18.00
C ILE A 132 14.09 4.98 18.31
N GLY A 133 14.33 5.31 19.58
CA GLY A 133 15.57 5.96 20.00
C GLY A 133 15.69 7.45 19.65
N GLY A 134 14.60 8.13 19.26
CA GLY A 134 14.58 9.58 18.99
C GLY A 134 14.28 9.98 17.54
N GLU A 135 14.44 9.06 16.59
CA GLU A 135 14.34 9.29 15.14
C GLU A 135 13.15 8.54 14.50
N ASP A 136 12.64 9.08 13.39
CA ASP A 136 11.67 8.42 12.50
C ASP A 136 12.32 7.25 11.72
N LEU A 137 11.52 6.25 11.30
CA LEU A 137 11.99 5.03 10.66
C LEU A 137 12.75 5.30 9.35
N LEU A 138 12.28 6.23 8.51
CA LEU A 138 12.98 6.56 7.26
C LEU A 138 14.35 7.15 7.56
N SER A 139 14.46 8.01 8.57
CA SER A 139 15.75 8.57 9.00
C SER A 139 16.70 7.47 9.51
N LYS A 140 16.21 6.60 10.41
CA LYS A 140 16.99 5.49 10.97
C LYS A 140 17.49 4.53 9.89
N ALA A 141 16.64 4.23 8.90
CA ALA A 141 16.98 3.39 7.75
C ALA A 141 17.77 4.12 6.65
N LYS A 142 18.10 5.40 6.83
CA LYS A 142 18.67 6.26 5.77
C LYS A 142 17.85 6.19 4.48
N HIS A 143 16.53 6.06 4.62
CA HIS A 143 15.53 5.92 3.57
C HIS A 143 15.79 4.74 2.62
N GLY A 144 16.47 3.69 3.10
CA GLY A 144 16.86 2.51 2.32
C GLY A 144 18.12 2.71 1.48
N LYS A 145 18.92 3.74 1.75
CA LYS A 145 20.14 4.05 0.99
C LYS A 145 21.03 2.82 0.79
N ASN A 146 21.43 2.59 -0.46
CA ASN A 146 22.26 1.45 -0.91
C ASN A 146 21.64 0.06 -0.78
N VAL A 147 20.39 -0.07 -0.33
CA VAL A 147 19.63 -1.31 -0.51
C VAL A 147 19.15 -1.37 -1.97
N ILE A 148 19.35 -2.50 -2.63
CA ILE A 148 18.96 -2.71 -4.03
C ILE A 148 17.70 -3.59 -4.05
N ILE A 149 16.63 -3.05 -4.62
CA ILE A 149 15.38 -3.78 -4.85
C ILE A 149 15.32 -4.15 -6.34
N GLY A 150 15.35 -5.45 -6.62
CA GLY A 150 15.02 -6.01 -7.92
C GLY A 150 13.51 -6.03 -8.12
N VAL A 151 13.02 -5.55 -9.26
CA VAL A 151 11.60 -5.58 -9.63
C VAL A 151 11.45 -6.40 -10.90
N MET A 152 10.80 -7.56 -10.79
CA MET A 152 10.47 -8.41 -11.93
C MET A 152 9.02 -8.16 -12.35
N ASP A 153 8.83 -7.53 -13.52
CA ASP A 153 7.53 -6.99 -13.92
C ASP A 153 7.47 -6.72 -15.46
N SER A 154 6.64 -5.78 -15.92
CA SER A 154 6.51 -5.31 -17.31
C SER A 154 7.56 -4.27 -17.75
N GLY A 155 8.56 -4.00 -16.91
CA GLY A 155 9.63 -3.02 -17.18
C GLY A 155 9.52 -1.75 -16.32
N VAL A 156 10.13 -0.66 -16.78
CA VAL A 156 10.03 0.67 -16.13
C VAL A 156 9.87 1.82 -17.13
N TRP A 157 9.20 2.90 -16.72
CA TRP A 157 9.20 4.20 -17.41
C TRP A 157 10.23 5.14 -16.76
N PRO A 158 11.49 5.15 -17.22
CA PRO A 158 12.61 5.75 -16.49
C PRO A 158 12.52 7.28 -16.36
N GLU A 159 11.80 7.96 -17.25
CA GLU A 159 11.62 9.42 -17.23
C GLU A 159 10.67 9.89 -16.12
N SER A 160 9.98 8.98 -15.43
CA SER A 160 9.11 9.36 -14.32
C SER A 160 9.91 10.11 -13.24
N PRO A 161 9.40 11.25 -12.71
CA PRO A 161 10.05 11.97 -11.60
C PRO A 161 10.28 11.09 -10.36
N SER A 162 9.48 10.04 -10.18
CA SER A 162 9.65 9.06 -9.11
C SER A 162 10.95 8.26 -9.24
N PHE A 163 11.66 8.33 -10.35
CA PHE A 163 12.95 7.67 -10.56
C PHE A 163 14.12 8.65 -10.76
N SER A 164 13.94 9.90 -10.34
CA SER A 164 15.04 10.87 -10.27
C SER A 164 16.17 10.35 -9.37
N ASP A 165 17.41 10.56 -9.80
CA ASP A 165 18.60 10.22 -9.04
C ASP A 165 19.28 11.45 -8.41
N GLN A 166 18.59 12.59 -8.42
CA GLN A 166 19.07 13.83 -7.83
C GLN A 166 19.41 13.63 -6.35
N GLY A 167 20.62 14.02 -5.98
CA GLY A 167 21.14 13.89 -4.61
C GLY A 167 21.50 12.45 -4.20
N MET A 168 21.50 11.49 -5.13
CA MET A 168 21.95 10.12 -4.83
C MET A 168 23.46 9.96 -5.07
N ASP A 169 24.10 9.20 -4.16
CA ASP A 169 25.49 8.77 -4.27
C ASP A 169 25.70 7.89 -5.52
N PRO A 170 26.95 7.69 -5.98
CA PRO A 170 27.28 6.71 -7.00
C PRO A 170 26.74 5.30 -6.69
N THR A 171 26.54 4.50 -7.73
CA THR A 171 26.09 3.11 -7.62
C THR A 171 27.05 2.28 -6.75
N PRO A 172 26.54 1.42 -5.85
CA PRO A 172 27.39 0.57 -5.02
C PRO A 172 28.33 -0.31 -5.86
N LYS A 173 29.60 -0.43 -5.47
CA LYS A 173 30.59 -1.26 -6.19
C LYS A 173 30.26 -2.76 -6.19
N SER A 174 29.40 -3.20 -5.27
CA SER A 174 28.92 -4.58 -5.21
C SER A 174 27.92 -4.92 -6.32
N TRP A 175 27.33 -3.90 -6.96
CA TRP A 175 26.37 -4.07 -8.05
C TRP A 175 27.05 -4.57 -9.32
N LYS A 176 26.48 -5.62 -9.93
CA LYS A 176 27.04 -6.24 -11.15
C LYS A 176 26.12 -6.18 -12.36
N GLY A 177 24.90 -5.69 -12.19
CA GLY A 177 23.92 -5.62 -13.28
C GLY A 177 24.24 -4.56 -14.32
N ILE A 178 23.59 -4.72 -15.48
CA ILE A 178 23.80 -3.88 -16.66
C ILE A 178 22.59 -3.00 -16.96
N CYS A 179 22.80 -2.01 -17.82
CA CYS A 179 21.72 -1.29 -18.47
C CYS A 179 21.58 -1.77 -19.92
N GLN A 180 20.69 -2.74 -20.15
CA GLN A 180 20.47 -3.33 -21.47
C GLN A 180 19.73 -2.34 -22.37
N GLY A 181 20.33 -2.00 -23.52
CA GLY A 181 19.67 -1.19 -24.54
C GLY A 181 18.61 -1.96 -25.34
N GLY A 182 17.75 -1.22 -26.04
CA GLY A 182 16.71 -1.77 -26.90
C GLY A 182 15.84 -0.68 -27.50
N VAL A 183 14.65 -1.05 -28.00
CA VAL A 183 13.70 -0.09 -28.57
C VAL A 183 13.32 0.98 -27.55
N ALA A 184 13.55 2.25 -27.91
CA ALA A 184 13.31 3.43 -27.05
C ALA A 184 13.99 3.37 -25.66
N PHE A 185 15.07 2.60 -25.51
CA PHE A 185 15.79 2.48 -24.24
C PHE A 185 17.31 2.35 -24.49
N ASN A 186 18.11 3.19 -23.88
CA ASN A 186 19.56 3.17 -24.00
C ASN A 186 20.24 3.29 -22.62
N SER A 187 21.57 3.32 -22.58
CA SER A 187 22.33 3.37 -21.34
C SER A 187 22.03 4.60 -20.47
N SER A 188 21.60 5.73 -21.04
CA SER A 188 21.22 6.93 -20.28
C SER A 188 19.87 6.82 -19.57
N ASN A 189 19.09 5.77 -19.87
CA ASN A 189 17.85 5.50 -19.15
C ASN A 189 18.09 4.84 -17.78
N CYS A 190 19.27 4.27 -17.55
CA CYS A 190 19.73 3.96 -16.20
C CYS A 190 20.47 5.16 -15.61
N ASN A 191 20.32 5.34 -14.31
CA ASN A 191 20.91 6.43 -13.55
C ASN A 191 21.28 5.91 -12.15
N LYS A 192 21.55 6.77 -11.17
CA LYS A 192 21.88 6.26 -9.82
C LYS A 192 20.65 5.74 -9.08
N LYS A 193 19.43 5.97 -9.57
CA LYS A 193 18.18 5.45 -9.00
C LYS A 193 17.82 4.09 -9.60
N ILE A 194 17.67 4.02 -10.92
CA ILE A 194 17.54 2.79 -11.71
C ILE A 194 18.94 2.39 -12.14
N ILE A 195 19.58 1.52 -11.37
CA ILE A 195 21.01 1.19 -11.54
C ILE A 195 21.26 0.06 -12.55
N GLY A 196 20.21 -0.66 -12.93
CA GLY A 196 20.24 -1.64 -14.01
C GLY A 196 18.85 -1.98 -14.50
N ALA A 197 18.78 -2.43 -15.75
CA ALA A 197 17.54 -2.74 -16.44
C ALA A 197 17.82 -3.81 -17.51
N ARG A 198 17.08 -4.91 -17.47
CA ARG A 198 17.17 -6.05 -18.40
C ARG A 198 15.78 -6.46 -18.87
N TYR A 199 15.71 -7.19 -19.99
CA TYR A 199 14.47 -7.81 -20.46
C TYR A 199 14.70 -9.24 -20.99
N TYR A 200 13.69 -10.09 -20.85
CA TYR A 200 13.72 -11.51 -21.15
C TYR A 200 12.48 -11.84 -21.97
N VAL A 201 12.66 -12.45 -23.14
CA VAL A 201 11.62 -12.52 -24.19
C VAL A 201 11.65 -13.83 -24.98
N LYS A 202 12.57 -14.73 -24.67
CA LYS A 202 12.79 -15.92 -25.50
C LYS A 202 11.61 -16.86 -25.41
N GLY A 203 11.06 -17.04 -24.20
CA GLY A 203 9.85 -17.82 -23.99
C GLY A 203 8.64 -17.23 -24.68
N PHE A 204 8.45 -15.91 -24.52
CA PHE A 204 7.40 -15.18 -25.24
C PHE A 204 7.51 -15.35 -26.77
N GLN A 205 8.70 -15.16 -27.34
CA GLN A 205 8.89 -15.27 -28.79
C GLN A 205 8.73 -16.69 -29.32
N ASN A 206 9.06 -17.70 -28.51
CA ASN A 206 8.81 -19.08 -28.86
C ASN A 206 7.29 -19.38 -28.92
N ALA A 207 6.52 -18.85 -27.98
CA ALA A 207 5.08 -19.09 -27.91
C ALA A 207 4.26 -18.26 -28.92
N TYR A 208 4.67 -17.01 -29.16
CA TYR A 208 3.87 -16.03 -29.91
C TYR A 208 4.55 -15.45 -31.16
N GLY A 209 5.82 -15.78 -31.41
CA GLY A 209 6.62 -15.15 -32.47
C GLY A 209 7.18 -13.78 -32.06
N PRO A 210 7.73 -13.01 -33.02
CA PRO A 210 8.37 -11.72 -32.73
C PRO A 210 7.44 -10.73 -32.00
N VAL A 211 8.00 -9.98 -31.06
CA VAL A 211 7.26 -8.92 -30.35
C VAL A 211 6.78 -7.87 -31.35
N ASN A 212 5.47 -7.61 -31.37
CA ASN A 212 4.91 -6.55 -32.17
C ASN A 212 5.25 -5.19 -31.55
N ALA A 213 6.07 -4.40 -32.24
CA ALA A 213 6.54 -3.09 -31.79
C ALA A 213 5.43 -2.06 -31.55
N THR A 214 4.21 -2.28 -32.07
CA THR A 214 3.05 -1.42 -31.78
C THR A 214 2.39 -1.75 -30.45
N GLU A 215 2.60 -2.95 -29.92
CA GLU A 215 1.99 -3.44 -28.67
C GLU A 215 2.97 -3.35 -27.51
N ASP A 216 4.22 -3.77 -27.73
CA ASP A 216 5.28 -3.79 -26.72
C ASP A 216 6.67 -3.44 -27.30
N TYR A 217 7.63 -3.03 -26.47
CA TYR A 217 9.00 -2.74 -26.90
C TYR A 217 9.97 -3.80 -26.41
N LEU A 218 10.81 -4.26 -27.35
CA LEU A 218 11.95 -5.14 -27.10
C LEU A 218 13.08 -4.37 -26.38
N SER A 219 12.81 -4.02 -25.13
CA SER A 219 13.67 -3.28 -24.22
C SER A 219 13.10 -3.35 -22.80
N PRO A 220 13.84 -2.90 -21.77
CA PRO A 220 13.31 -2.80 -20.40
C PRO A 220 12.23 -1.71 -20.21
N ARG A 221 11.86 -0.97 -21.26
CA ARG A 221 10.84 0.08 -21.18
C ARG A 221 9.46 -0.52 -20.90
N ASP A 222 8.73 0.11 -19.99
CA ASP A 222 7.35 -0.25 -19.66
C ASP A 222 6.34 0.48 -20.55
N ILE A 223 5.56 -0.29 -21.30
CA ILE A 223 4.47 0.19 -22.15
C ILE A 223 3.11 -0.24 -21.61
N ASP A 224 3.08 -0.93 -20.47
CA ASP A 224 1.88 -1.39 -19.80
C ASP A 224 1.49 -0.48 -18.62
N GLY A 225 2.48 -0.04 -17.84
CA GLY A 225 2.33 0.80 -16.66
C GLY A 225 2.44 0.05 -15.33
N HIS A 226 2.23 -1.28 -15.30
CA HIS A 226 2.26 -2.07 -14.08
C HIS A 226 3.63 -2.04 -13.40
N GLY A 227 4.72 -2.31 -14.12
CA GLY A 227 6.07 -2.29 -13.56
C GLY A 227 6.52 -0.93 -13.05
N THR A 228 6.14 0.15 -13.75
CA THR A 228 6.36 1.52 -13.28
C THR A 228 5.62 1.81 -11.97
N HIS A 229 4.38 1.32 -11.85
CA HIS A 229 3.54 1.49 -10.67
C HIS A 229 4.09 0.72 -9.47
N THR A 230 4.50 -0.53 -9.66
CA THR A 230 5.06 -1.38 -8.60
C THR A 230 6.43 -0.87 -8.15
N ALA A 231 7.33 -0.54 -9.08
CA ALA A 231 8.66 -0.02 -8.76
C ALA A 231 8.60 1.32 -7.99
N SER A 232 7.71 2.23 -8.41
CA SER A 232 7.53 3.52 -7.72
C SER A 232 6.82 3.38 -6.37
N THR A 233 5.98 2.37 -6.19
CA THR A 233 5.41 2.04 -4.87
C THR A 233 6.49 1.52 -3.92
N ALA A 234 7.40 0.66 -4.38
CA ALA A 234 8.47 0.11 -3.54
C ALA A 234 9.51 1.17 -3.16
N ALA A 235 10.00 1.92 -4.15
CA ALA A 235 11.13 2.81 -3.96
C ALA A 235 11.02 4.14 -4.73
N GLY A 236 9.84 4.62 -5.13
CA GLY A 236 9.73 5.94 -5.76
C GLY A 236 10.35 7.06 -4.91
N ARG A 237 11.03 8.01 -5.55
CA ARG A 237 11.43 9.27 -4.91
C ARG A 237 10.18 10.03 -4.45
N GLN A 238 10.39 10.93 -3.49
CA GLN A 238 9.38 11.90 -3.12
C GLN A 238 9.15 12.87 -4.29
N VAL A 239 7.91 12.97 -4.75
CA VAL A 239 7.48 13.87 -5.84
C VAL A 239 6.24 14.61 -5.39
N SER A 240 6.36 15.92 -5.20
CA SER A 240 5.26 16.76 -4.71
C SER A 240 4.22 17.07 -5.80
N ASP A 241 3.03 17.47 -5.38
CA ASP A 241 1.94 17.94 -6.25
C ASP A 241 1.49 16.96 -7.34
N VAL A 242 1.64 15.66 -7.10
CA VAL A 242 1.13 14.62 -8.00
C VAL A 242 -0.35 14.39 -7.76
N ALA A 243 -1.07 13.94 -8.78
CA ALA A 243 -2.45 13.51 -8.68
C ALA A 243 -2.75 12.49 -9.78
N ALA A 244 -3.77 11.67 -9.56
CA ALA A 244 -4.38 10.89 -10.62
C ALA A 244 -5.16 11.79 -11.59
N PHE A 245 -5.60 11.21 -12.72
CA PHE A 245 -6.41 11.90 -13.71
C PHE A 245 -7.55 12.70 -13.08
N GLY A 246 -7.67 14.00 -13.37
CA GLY A 246 -8.72 14.84 -12.79
C GLY A 246 -8.46 15.41 -11.39
N GLY A 247 -7.24 15.25 -10.86
CA GLY A 247 -6.84 15.85 -9.57
C GLY A 247 -7.15 15.00 -8.34
N PHE A 248 -7.53 13.73 -8.52
CA PHE A 248 -7.80 12.83 -7.41
C PHE A 248 -6.51 12.42 -6.69
N ALA A 249 -6.62 12.23 -5.37
CA ALA A 249 -5.50 11.84 -4.51
C ALA A 249 -4.29 12.78 -4.62
N LYS A 250 -4.54 14.08 -4.81
CA LYS A 250 -3.49 15.09 -4.88
C LYS A 250 -2.63 15.06 -3.60
N GLY A 251 -1.30 15.01 -3.76
CA GLY A 251 -0.34 15.00 -2.66
C GLY A 251 1.09 14.78 -3.15
N THR A 252 1.96 14.28 -2.28
CA THR A 252 3.34 13.88 -2.64
C THR A 252 3.37 12.37 -2.92
N ALA A 253 3.82 11.88 -4.06
CA ALA A 253 4.10 10.44 -4.20
C ALA A 253 5.43 10.11 -3.54
N SER A 254 5.52 8.94 -2.92
CA SER A 254 6.77 8.37 -2.41
C SER A 254 6.65 6.86 -2.40
N GLY A 255 7.76 6.17 -2.61
CA GLY A 255 7.87 4.74 -2.28
C GLY A 255 8.19 4.53 -0.81
N GLY A 256 8.19 3.27 -0.38
CA GLY A 256 8.50 2.89 1.01
C GLY A 256 9.97 3.10 1.36
N ALA A 257 10.87 2.88 0.40
CA ALA A 257 12.30 3.12 0.55
C ALA A 257 12.81 4.12 -0.53
N PRO A 258 12.59 5.43 -0.37
CA PRO A 258 12.84 6.41 -1.43
C PRO A 258 14.29 6.49 -1.91
N LEU A 259 15.29 6.18 -1.07
CA LEU A 259 16.71 6.17 -1.43
C LEU A 259 17.27 4.77 -1.75
N ALA A 260 16.44 3.73 -1.74
CA ALA A 260 16.84 2.42 -2.27
C ALA A 260 17.13 2.50 -3.78
N ARG A 261 17.98 1.63 -4.30
CA ARG A 261 18.25 1.51 -5.73
C ARG A 261 17.24 0.53 -6.35
N LEU A 262 16.92 0.73 -7.61
CA LEU A 262 16.06 -0.15 -8.39
C LEU A 262 16.88 -0.89 -9.46
N ALA A 263 16.65 -2.18 -9.59
CA ALA A 263 17.10 -3.00 -10.70
C ALA A 263 15.87 -3.62 -11.38
N ILE A 264 15.71 -3.42 -12.68
CA ILE A 264 14.48 -3.74 -13.39
C ILE A 264 14.69 -4.98 -14.26
N TYR A 265 13.82 -5.97 -14.12
CA TYR A 265 13.86 -7.21 -14.89
C TYR A 265 12.51 -7.41 -15.57
N LYS A 266 12.41 -7.02 -16.85
CA LYS A 266 11.19 -7.16 -17.63
C LYS A 266 11.03 -8.60 -18.11
N ALA A 267 10.07 -9.32 -17.55
CA ALA A 267 9.74 -10.70 -17.95
C ALA A 267 8.28 -10.86 -18.40
N CYS A 268 7.48 -9.79 -18.30
CA CYS A 268 6.08 -9.78 -18.70
C CYS A 268 5.87 -8.92 -19.95
N TRP A 269 5.03 -9.42 -20.85
CA TRP A 269 4.78 -8.87 -22.17
C TRP A 269 3.28 -8.79 -22.46
N ALA A 270 2.89 -7.85 -23.31
CA ALA A 270 1.52 -7.76 -23.81
C ALA A 270 1.11 -9.06 -24.54
N ILE A 271 -0.10 -9.54 -24.29
CA ILE A 271 -0.65 -10.70 -25.01
C ILE A 271 -1.05 -10.24 -26.43
N PRO A 272 -0.57 -10.89 -27.50
CA PRO A 272 -0.86 -10.46 -28.86
C PRO A 272 -2.36 -10.42 -29.16
N ASN A 273 -2.80 -9.38 -29.88
CA ASN A 273 -4.20 -9.20 -30.28
C ASN A 273 -5.21 -9.10 -29.11
N GLN A 274 -4.74 -8.79 -27.90
CA GLN A 274 -5.60 -8.55 -26.73
C GLN A 274 -5.38 -7.14 -26.14
N PRO A 275 -6.42 -6.49 -25.62
CA PRO A 275 -6.26 -5.27 -24.83
C PRO A 275 -5.34 -5.49 -23.63
N LYS A 276 -4.43 -4.53 -23.36
CA LYS A 276 -3.60 -4.53 -22.14
C LYS A 276 -4.43 -4.55 -20.84
N ALA A 277 -5.68 -4.13 -20.91
CA ALA A 277 -6.63 -4.19 -19.81
C ALA A 277 -6.98 -5.63 -19.39
N ASP A 278 -6.83 -6.61 -20.28
CA ASP A 278 -7.03 -8.04 -20.00
C ASP A 278 -5.80 -8.70 -19.36
N GLY A 279 -4.68 -7.97 -19.31
CA GLY A 279 -3.46 -8.36 -18.61
C GLY A 279 -2.27 -8.59 -19.54
N ASN A 280 -1.17 -9.00 -18.91
CA ASN A 280 0.07 -9.41 -19.57
C ASN A 280 0.32 -10.89 -19.32
N THR A 281 1.25 -11.46 -20.08
CA THR A 281 1.74 -12.81 -19.88
C THR A 281 3.23 -12.77 -19.53
N CYS A 282 3.66 -13.68 -18.67
CA CYS A 282 5.05 -13.82 -18.25
C CYS A 282 5.38 -15.32 -18.34
N PHE A 283 6.39 -15.67 -19.13
CA PHE A 283 6.77 -17.07 -19.35
C PHE A 283 7.74 -17.54 -18.28
N ASP A 284 7.63 -18.80 -17.87
CA ASP A 284 8.39 -19.38 -16.78
C ASP A 284 9.90 -19.35 -17.04
N GLU A 285 10.33 -19.67 -18.28
CA GLU A 285 11.73 -19.64 -18.71
C GLU A 285 12.32 -18.21 -18.73
N ASP A 286 11.51 -17.20 -19.08
CA ASP A 286 11.92 -15.80 -19.07
C ASP A 286 11.99 -15.26 -17.63
N MET A 287 11.03 -15.63 -16.78
CA MET A 287 11.04 -15.30 -15.36
C MET A 287 12.21 -15.96 -14.61
N LEU A 288 12.50 -17.23 -14.88
CA LEU A 288 13.61 -17.93 -14.25
C LEU A 288 14.95 -17.30 -14.63
N ALA A 289 15.14 -16.96 -15.92
CA ALA A 289 16.32 -16.24 -16.38
C ALA A 289 16.46 -14.85 -15.71
N ALA A 290 15.34 -14.14 -15.55
CA ALA A 290 15.30 -12.86 -14.84
C ALA A 290 15.71 -12.98 -13.35
N LEU A 291 15.20 -14.00 -12.67
CA LEU A 291 15.49 -14.24 -11.26
C LEU A 291 16.95 -14.67 -11.06
N ASP A 292 17.49 -15.52 -11.94
CA ASP A 292 18.88 -15.96 -11.91
C ASP A 292 19.85 -14.77 -12.06
N ASP A 293 19.64 -13.93 -13.09
CA ASP A 293 20.40 -12.70 -13.28
C ASP A 293 20.25 -11.76 -12.08
N ALA A 294 19.05 -11.64 -11.50
CA ALA A 294 18.84 -10.77 -10.34
C ALA A 294 19.62 -11.21 -9.10
N ILE A 295 19.67 -12.53 -8.86
CA ILE A 295 20.46 -13.15 -7.79
C ILE A 295 21.96 -12.91 -8.05
N ALA A 296 22.42 -13.10 -9.28
CA ALA A 296 23.82 -12.90 -9.67
C ALA A 296 24.27 -11.43 -9.62
N ASP A 297 23.39 -10.51 -10.03
CA ASP A 297 23.61 -9.06 -10.05
C ASP A 297 23.73 -8.47 -8.63
N GLY A 298 23.24 -9.21 -7.61
CA GLY A 298 23.42 -8.89 -6.19
C GLY A 298 22.33 -8.00 -5.61
N VAL A 299 21.08 -8.17 -6.04
CA VAL A 299 19.93 -7.50 -5.38
C VAL A 299 19.79 -7.98 -3.93
N HIS A 300 19.23 -7.15 -3.05
CA HIS A 300 18.98 -7.55 -1.65
C HIS A 300 17.54 -8.07 -1.45
N ILE A 301 16.60 -7.53 -2.23
CA ILE A 301 15.18 -7.85 -2.18
C ILE A 301 14.67 -7.98 -3.61
N LEU A 302 13.86 -9.01 -3.88
CA LEU A 302 13.10 -9.17 -5.12
C LEU A 302 11.62 -8.88 -4.84
N SER A 303 11.06 -7.94 -5.58
CA SER A 303 9.63 -7.63 -5.61
C SER A 303 9.02 -8.25 -6.87
N VAL A 304 8.16 -9.24 -6.68
CA VAL A 304 7.58 -10.05 -7.75
C VAL A 304 6.06 -9.99 -7.66
N SER A 305 5.47 -9.00 -8.34
CA SER A 305 4.02 -8.81 -8.42
C SER A 305 3.39 -9.70 -9.51
N ILE A 306 3.84 -10.95 -9.56
CA ILE A 306 3.48 -11.98 -10.54
C ILE A 306 3.05 -13.23 -9.76
N GLY A 307 2.13 -14.00 -10.33
CA GLY A 307 1.68 -15.25 -9.75
C GLY A 307 0.87 -16.04 -10.76
N THR A 308 0.73 -17.33 -10.50
CA THR A 308 -0.04 -18.24 -11.33
C THR A 308 -1.53 -18.18 -10.98
N ALA A 309 -2.40 -18.47 -11.96
CA ALA A 309 -3.85 -18.55 -11.72
C ALA A 309 -4.23 -19.75 -10.82
N LYS A 310 -3.38 -20.78 -10.77
CA LYS A 310 -3.51 -21.95 -9.90
C LYS A 310 -2.20 -22.23 -9.19
N PRO A 311 -2.21 -22.65 -7.92
CA PRO A 311 -0.99 -22.98 -7.18
C PRO A 311 -0.33 -24.21 -7.81
N LEU A 312 0.99 -24.18 -7.98
CA LEU A 312 1.77 -25.29 -8.50
C LEU A 312 2.53 -26.00 -7.36
N PRO A 313 2.80 -27.31 -7.46
CA PRO A 313 3.77 -27.98 -6.59
C PRO A 313 5.13 -27.29 -6.64
N PHE A 314 5.92 -27.39 -5.57
CA PHE A 314 7.18 -26.63 -5.45
C PHE A 314 8.19 -26.94 -6.56
N GLU A 315 8.23 -28.18 -7.04
CA GLU A 315 9.08 -28.64 -8.16
C GLU A 315 8.71 -28.04 -9.53
N HIS A 316 7.55 -27.40 -9.64
CA HIS A 316 7.04 -26.78 -10.87
C HIS A 316 6.81 -25.26 -10.70
N ASP A 317 7.00 -24.72 -9.50
CA ASP A 317 6.87 -23.29 -9.22
C ASP A 317 8.22 -22.59 -9.44
N VAL A 318 8.43 -22.00 -10.62
CA VAL A 318 9.70 -21.34 -10.96
C VAL A 318 10.05 -20.18 -10.03
N ILE A 319 9.04 -19.45 -9.54
CA ILE A 319 9.24 -18.36 -8.57
C ILE A 319 9.65 -18.97 -7.23
N GLY A 320 8.99 -20.05 -6.81
CA GLY A 320 9.34 -20.85 -5.65
C GLY A 320 10.79 -21.34 -5.70
N LEU A 321 11.19 -22.02 -6.77
CA LEU A 321 12.54 -22.57 -6.95
C LEU A 321 13.62 -21.49 -6.94
N ALA A 322 13.44 -20.43 -7.72
CA ALA A 322 14.39 -19.33 -7.74
C ALA A 322 14.46 -18.58 -6.40
N ALA A 323 13.33 -18.45 -5.69
CA ALA A 323 13.32 -17.86 -4.35
C ALA A 323 14.07 -18.71 -3.31
N LEU A 324 14.13 -20.03 -3.49
CA LEU A 324 14.94 -20.91 -2.64
C LEU A 324 16.43 -20.65 -2.87
N GLU A 325 16.86 -20.53 -4.13
CA GLU A 325 18.25 -20.16 -4.48
C GLU A 325 18.60 -18.73 -4.04
N ALA A 326 17.64 -17.80 -4.11
CA ALA A 326 17.79 -16.46 -3.55
C ALA A 326 18.02 -16.50 -2.03
N ALA A 327 17.31 -17.38 -1.31
CA ALA A 327 17.47 -17.57 0.13
C ALA A 327 18.88 -18.01 0.52
N LYS A 328 19.52 -18.86 -0.29
CA LYS A 328 20.93 -19.28 -0.12
C LYS A 328 21.90 -18.10 -0.10
N ARG A 329 21.57 -17.00 -0.80
CA ARG A 329 22.34 -15.75 -0.85
C ARG A 329 21.79 -14.64 0.05
N ASN A 330 20.87 -14.98 0.95
CA ASN A 330 20.18 -14.04 1.83
C ASN A 330 19.44 -12.91 1.08
N ILE A 331 18.86 -13.24 -0.08
CA ILE A 331 18.05 -12.35 -0.90
C ILE A 331 16.58 -12.65 -0.63
N LEU A 332 15.85 -11.66 -0.11
CA LEU A 332 14.44 -11.85 0.26
C LEU A 332 13.54 -11.70 -0.97
N VAL A 333 12.66 -12.67 -1.22
CA VAL A 333 11.64 -12.58 -2.27
C VAL A 333 10.27 -12.29 -1.66
N VAL A 334 9.61 -11.24 -2.17
CA VAL A 334 8.27 -10.81 -1.78
C VAL A 334 7.36 -10.94 -2.99
N CYS A 335 6.26 -11.68 -2.84
CA CYS A 335 5.31 -11.93 -3.93
C CYS A 335 3.89 -11.51 -3.56
N SER A 336 3.12 -11.11 -4.56
CA SER A 336 1.67 -10.92 -4.45
C SER A 336 0.95 -12.25 -4.21
N ALA A 337 -0.13 -12.25 -3.42
CA ALA A 337 -0.95 -13.45 -3.20
C ALA A 337 -1.84 -13.83 -4.39
N GLY A 338 -2.11 -12.91 -5.32
CA GLY A 338 -3.03 -13.12 -6.44
C GLY A 338 -4.38 -12.40 -6.25
N ASN A 339 -5.14 -12.29 -7.34
CA ASN A 339 -6.39 -11.52 -7.40
C ASN A 339 -7.63 -12.39 -7.74
N SER A 340 -7.55 -13.70 -7.42
CA SER A 340 -8.57 -14.71 -7.75
C SER A 340 -9.49 -15.04 -6.58
N GLY A 341 -9.49 -14.22 -5.52
CA GLY A 341 -10.47 -14.31 -4.44
C GLY A 341 -11.91 -14.05 -4.94
N PRO A 342 -12.95 -14.32 -4.12
CA PRO A 342 -12.91 -14.60 -2.69
C PRO A 342 -12.95 -16.09 -2.31
N ALA A 343 -12.88 -17.02 -3.26
CA ALA A 343 -12.92 -18.45 -2.95
C ALA A 343 -11.68 -18.87 -2.11
N PRO A 344 -11.80 -19.87 -1.21
CA PRO A 344 -10.66 -20.40 -0.46
C PRO A 344 -9.65 -21.10 -1.38
N GLY A 345 -8.38 -21.17 -0.98
CA GLY A 345 -7.33 -21.89 -1.70
C GLY A 345 -6.97 -21.29 -3.07
N THR A 346 -7.14 -19.98 -3.23
CA THR A 346 -6.95 -19.25 -4.50
C THR A 346 -5.60 -18.54 -4.60
N LEU A 347 -4.79 -18.56 -3.55
CA LEU A 347 -3.52 -17.83 -3.53
C LEU A 347 -2.41 -18.50 -4.34
N SER A 348 -1.60 -17.69 -4.99
CA SER A 348 -0.35 -18.10 -5.63
C SER A 348 0.84 -17.90 -4.68
N ASN A 349 2.03 -18.32 -5.12
CA ASN A 349 3.29 -18.15 -4.41
C ASN A 349 3.28 -18.75 -2.99
N PRO A 350 2.98 -20.05 -2.82
CA PRO A 350 2.80 -20.67 -1.50
C PRO A 350 4.11 -20.99 -0.76
N ALA A 351 5.27 -20.88 -1.42
CA ALA A 351 6.55 -21.32 -0.85
C ALA A 351 6.86 -20.65 0.51
N PRO A 352 7.35 -21.41 1.52
CA PRO A 352 7.61 -20.86 2.86
C PRO A 352 8.72 -19.81 2.90
N TRP A 353 9.71 -19.89 2.01
CA TRP A 353 10.81 -18.92 1.93
C TRP A 353 10.43 -17.61 1.20
N ILE A 354 9.21 -17.51 0.65
CA ILE A 354 8.64 -16.28 0.05
C ILE A 354 7.77 -15.56 1.07
N ILE A 355 7.77 -14.21 1.09
CA ILE A 355 6.71 -13.43 1.75
C ILE A 355 5.54 -13.23 0.78
N THR A 356 4.38 -13.82 1.08
CA THR A 356 3.17 -13.73 0.24
C THR A 356 2.21 -12.69 0.80
N VAL A 357 1.84 -11.69 -0.02
CA VAL A 357 1.16 -10.47 0.44
C VAL A 357 -0.27 -10.37 -0.08
N GLY A 358 -1.23 -10.34 0.84
CA GLY A 358 -2.64 -10.02 0.56
C GLY A 358 -2.88 -8.52 0.34
N ALA A 359 -4.06 -8.16 -0.17
CA ALA A 359 -4.43 -6.77 -0.44
C ALA A 359 -5.53 -6.28 0.49
N SER A 360 -5.28 -5.15 1.14
CA SER A 360 -6.27 -4.42 1.94
C SER A 360 -6.54 -3.01 1.41
N SER A 361 -7.63 -2.41 1.89
CA SER A 361 -7.90 -0.99 1.71
C SER A 361 -7.00 -0.12 2.57
N LEU A 362 -7.01 1.17 2.25
CA LEU A 362 -6.56 2.24 3.14
C LEU A 362 -7.72 3.20 3.42
N ASP A 363 -7.51 4.18 4.29
CA ASP A 363 -8.54 5.13 4.72
C ASP A 363 -8.77 6.30 3.74
N ARG A 364 -8.52 6.08 2.44
CA ARG A 364 -8.86 7.00 1.35
C ARG A 364 -10.02 6.44 0.55
N ALA A 365 -11.01 7.28 0.30
CA ALA A 365 -12.15 6.99 -0.56
C ALA A 365 -12.32 8.09 -1.62
N PHE A 366 -13.03 7.78 -2.70
CA PHE A 366 -13.27 8.72 -3.81
C PHE A 366 -14.76 8.97 -3.99
N PHE A 367 -15.39 9.71 -3.07
CA PHE A 367 -16.85 9.85 -3.05
C PHE A 367 -17.39 10.51 -4.33
N ALA A 368 -18.29 9.82 -5.02
CA ALA A 368 -19.04 10.28 -6.18
C ALA A 368 -20.53 9.89 -6.01
N PRO A 369 -21.31 10.62 -5.20
CA PRO A 369 -22.69 10.23 -4.88
C PRO A 369 -23.64 10.25 -6.08
N VAL A 370 -24.57 9.30 -6.12
CA VAL A 370 -25.75 9.35 -7.01
C VAL A 370 -26.89 9.98 -6.23
N LYS A 371 -27.47 11.08 -6.75
CA LYS A 371 -28.71 11.66 -6.24
C LYS A 371 -29.87 11.20 -7.12
N LEU A 372 -30.85 10.53 -6.52
CA LEU A 372 -32.05 10.02 -7.18
C LEU A 372 -33.16 11.08 -7.17
N GLY A 373 -34.14 10.94 -8.08
CA GLY A 373 -35.26 11.87 -8.23
C GLY A 373 -36.18 11.93 -7.01
N ASN A 374 -36.22 10.87 -6.19
CA ASN A 374 -36.94 10.85 -4.91
C ASN A 374 -36.16 11.52 -3.75
N GLY A 375 -35.00 12.12 -4.02
CA GLY A 375 -34.16 12.77 -3.02
C GLY A 375 -33.15 11.85 -2.32
N LEU A 376 -33.26 10.51 -2.48
CA LEU A 376 -32.31 9.58 -1.90
C LEU A 376 -30.91 9.81 -2.50
N LYS A 377 -29.89 9.82 -1.62
CA LYS A 377 -28.49 9.97 -2.00
C LYS A 377 -27.73 8.69 -1.65
N LEU A 378 -27.24 8.00 -2.68
CA LEU A 378 -26.42 6.82 -2.54
C LEU A 378 -24.95 7.21 -2.68
N ILE A 379 -24.13 6.84 -1.69
CA ILE A 379 -22.70 7.16 -1.70
C ILE A 379 -21.98 6.13 -2.56
N GLY A 380 -21.70 6.52 -3.81
CA GLY A 380 -20.80 5.77 -4.69
C GLY A 380 -19.37 6.29 -4.65
N GLN A 381 -18.48 5.61 -5.37
CA GLN A 381 -17.10 6.04 -5.55
C GLN A 381 -16.66 6.07 -7.01
N SER A 382 -15.80 7.02 -7.37
CA SER A 382 -15.27 7.22 -8.72
C SER A 382 -14.04 8.10 -8.73
N VAL A 383 -13.09 7.79 -9.61
CA VAL A 383 -11.94 8.65 -9.95
C VAL A 383 -12.11 9.26 -11.35
N THR A 384 -13.37 9.43 -11.77
CA THR A 384 -13.73 10.00 -13.08
C THR A 384 -14.01 11.50 -12.95
N PRO A 385 -13.32 12.39 -13.70
CA PRO A 385 -13.52 13.84 -13.58
C PRO A 385 -14.71 14.38 -14.38
N TYR A 386 -15.32 13.56 -15.24
CA TYR A 386 -16.44 13.98 -16.07
C TYR A 386 -17.69 14.24 -15.23
N LYS A 387 -18.37 15.36 -15.54
CA LYS A 387 -19.54 15.84 -14.79
C LYS A 387 -20.80 15.69 -15.61
N MET A 388 -21.91 15.40 -14.93
CA MET A 388 -23.24 15.52 -15.52
C MET A 388 -23.72 16.97 -15.48
N LYS A 389 -24.40 17.42 -16.53
CA LYS A 389 -24.94 18.79 -16.61
C LYS A 389 -26.29 18.94 -15.88
N LYS A 390 -27.11 17.89 -15.91
CA LYS A 390 -28.47 17.88 -15.36
C LYS A 390 -28.88 16.48 -14.94
N MET A 391 -29.93 16.39 -14.14
CA MET A 391 -30.60 15.13 -13.86
C MET A 391 -31.13 14.52 -15.16
N SER A 392 -30.94 13.23 -15.34
CA SER A 392 -31.28 12.51 -16.57
C SER A 392 -32.06 11.22 -16.22
N PRO A 393 -32.85 10.68 -17.16
CA PRO A 393 -33.55 9.41 -16.93
C PRO A 393 -32.56 8.30 -16.56
N LEU A 394 -32.97 7.43 -15.64
CA LEU A 394 -32.17 6.31 -15.13
C LEU A 394 -32.80 5.00 -15.59
N VAL A 395 -32.00 4.05 -16.08
CA VAL A 395 -32.50 2.72 -16.49
C VAL A 395 -31.60 1.62 -15.94
N TYR A 396 -32.20 0.47 -15.64
CA TYR A 396 -31.42 -0.74 -15.42
C TYR A 396 -31.06 -1.34 -16.78
N ALA A 397 -29.80 -1.75 -16.91
CA ALA A 397 -29.27 -2.30 -18.14
C ALA A 397 -30.04 -3.52 -18.64
N GLY A 398 -30.60 -4.33 -17.74
CA GLY A 398 -31.35 -5.53 -18.10
C GLY A 398 -32.62 -5.25 -18.92
N ASP A 399 -33.19 -4.05 -18.80
CA ASP A 399 -34.44 -3.67 -19.45
C ASP A 399 -34.22 -3.02 -20.83
N VAL A 400 -32.97 -2.71 -21.16
CA VAL A 400 -32.58 -1.94 -22.35
C VAL A 400 -31.56 -2.66 -23.22
N VAL A 401 -31.49 -3.99 -23.11
CA VAL A 401 -30.66 -4.83 -23.98
C VAL A 401 -31.26 -5.00 -25.38
N VAL A 402 -30.39 -5.34 -26.34
CA VAL A 402 -30.81 -5.86 -27.66
C VAL A 402 -31.38 -7.29 -27.53
N PRO A 403 -32.21 -7.75 -28.48
CA PRO A 403 -32.67 -9.14 -28.49
C PRO A 403 -31.50 -10.14 -28.55
N GLY A 404 -31.63 -11.27 -27.85
CA GLY A 404 -30.66 -12.37 -27.90
C GLY A 404 -29.52 -12.31 -26.86
N VAL A 405 -29.47 -11.31 -25.98
CA VAL A 405 -28.51 -11.27 -24.87
C VAL A 405 -28.84 -12.37 -23.83
N PRO A 406 -27.89 -13.25 -23.47
CA PRO A 406 -28.14 -14.31 -22.50
C PRO A 406 -28.48 -13.79 -21.10
N GLN A 407 -29.44 -14.42 -20.41
CA GLN A 407 -29.93 -13.98 -19.10
C GLN A 407 -28.84 -13.84 -18.03
N ASN A 408 -27.82 -14.71 -18.04
CA ASN A 408 -26.74 -14.69 -17.06
C ASN A 408 -25.81 -13.46 -17.17
N VAL A 409 -25.81 -12.77 -18.31
CA VAL A 409 -25.05 -11.54 -18.56
C VAL A 409 -25.95 -10.32 -18.78
N THR A 410 -27.27 -10.51 -18.79
CA THR A 410 -28.25 -9.43 -18.82
C THR A 410 -28.02 -8.48 -17.65
N GLY A 411 -28.04 -7.19 -17.93
CA GLY A 411 -27.77 -6.15 -16.94
C GLY A 411 -26.29 -5.84 -16.70
N GLN A 412 -25.35 -6.55 -17.35
CA GLN A 412 -23.92 -6.33 -17.13
C GLN A 412 -23.28 -5.32 -18.10
N CYS A 413 -23.99 -4.83 -19.12
CA CYS A 413 -23.46 -3.88 -20.11
C CYS A 413 -22.20 -4.38 -20.84
N LEU A 414 -22.20 -5.63 -21.29
CA LEU A 414 -21.11 -6.16 -22.11
C LEU A 414 -21.07 -5.51 -23.50
N PRO A 415 -19.93 -5.48 -24.20
CA PRO A 415 -19.82 -4.89 -25.53
C PRO A 415 -20.93 -5.37 -26.48
N GLY A 416 -21.62 -4.42 -27.11
CA GLY A 416 -22.73 -4.68 -28.03
C GLY A 416 -24.06 -5.11 -27.40
N SER A 417 -24.16 -5.21 -26.08
CA SER A 417 -25.38 -5.71 -25.43
C SER A 417 -26.52 -4.69 -25.31
N LEU A 418 -26.23 -3.38 -25.37
CA LEU A 418 -27.22 -2.33 -25.12
C LEU A 418 -27.87 -1.83 -26.42
N ASP A 419 -29.19 -1.62 -26.38
CA ASP A 419 -29.94 -1.02 -27.48
C ASP A 419 -29.77 0.52 -27.47
N PRO A 420 -29.15 1.12 -28.50
CA PRO A 420 -28.91 2.56 -28.54
C PRO A 420 -30.20 3.39 -28.50
N THR A 421 -31.31 2.88 -29.05
CA THR A 421 -32.60 3.60 -29.06
C THR A 421 -33.19 3.72 -27.66
N LYS A 422 -32.95 2.72 -26.80
CA LYS A 422 -33.44 2.67 -25.43
C LYS A 422 -32.52 3.38 -24.44
N VAL A 423 -31.22 3.52 -24.76
CA VAL A 423 -30.18 4.08 -23.87
C VAL A 423 -29.89 5.56 -24.11
N LYS A 424 -30.07 6.06 -25.34
CA LYS A 424 -29.73 7.44 -25.72
C LYS A 424 -30.25 8.47 -24.71
N GLY A 425 -29.36 9.27 -24.14
CA GLY A 425 -29.71 10.35 -23.21
C GLY A 425 -29.96 9.91 -21.76
N LYS A 426 -29.74 8.63 -21.42
CA LYS A 426 -30.02 8.06 -20.09
C LYS A 426 -28.76 7.72 -19.30
N ILE A 427 -28.91 7.60 -17.99
CA ILE A 427 -27.93 6.97 -17.08
C ILE A 427 -28.26 5.48 -17.03
N VAL A 428 -27.25 4.62 -17.20
CA VAL A 428 -27.45 3.18 -17.16
C VAL A 428 -26.83 2.59 -15.89
N VAL A 429 -27.63 1.85 -15.12
CA VAL A 429 -27.16 1.02 -14.01
C VAL A 429 -26.81 -0.36 -14.55
N CYS A 430 -25.53 -0.72 -14.44
CA CYS A 430 -25.00 -2.02 -14.84
C CYS A 430 -24.54 -2.79 -13.60
N THR A 431 -24.70 -4.11 -13.60
CA THR A 431 -24.22 -4.99 -12.53
C THR A 431 -22.78 -5.42 -12.82
N ARG A 432 -21.92 -5.42 -11.80
CA ARG A 432 -20.55 -5.95 -11.87
C ARG A 432 -20.60 -7.46 -12.10
N GLY A 433 -19.70 -7.96 -12.95
CA GLY A 433 -19.69 -9.35 -13.40
C GLY A 433 -18.60 -9.56 -14.44
N ALA A 434 -18.92 -10.31 -15.49
CA ALA A 434 -18.02 -10.60 -16.62
C ALA A 434 -17.54 -9.34 -17.34
N GLY A 435 -16.38 -9.41 -17.98
CA GLY A 435 -15.80 -8.31 -18.75
C GLY A 435 -15.29 -7.15 -17.90
N LEU A 436 -14.63 -6.19 -18.56
CA LEU A 436 -13.93 -5.09 -17.90
C LEU A 436 -14.90 -4.02 -17.38
N ARG A 437 -14.66 -3.52 -16.16
CA ARG A 437 -15.48 -2.46 -15.53
C ARG A 437 -15.54 -1.19 -16.37
N VAL A 438 -14.42 -0.74 -16.93
CA VAL A 438 -14.39 0.42 -17.83
C VAL A 438 -15.03 0.11 -19.19
N GLY A 439 -14.88 -1.12 -19.69
CA GLY A 439 -15.54 -1.60 -20.91
C GLY A 439 -17.06 -1.51 -20.83
N LYS A 440 -17.66 -1.76 -19.65
CA LYS A 440 -19.10 -1.54 -19.42
C LYS A 440 -19.51 -0.08 -19.58
N GLY A 441 -18.69 0.84 -19.09
CA GLY A 441 -18.90 2.27 -19.29
C GLY A 441 -18.75 2.68 -20.76
N LEU A 442 -17.81 2.07 -21.50
CA LEU A 442 -17.68 2.27 -22.94
C LEU A 442 -18.92 1.81 -23.71
N GLU A 443 -19.49 0.67 -23.36
CA GLU A 443 -20.73 0.18 -23.97
C GLU A 443 -21.88 1.15 -23.74
N VAL A 444 -22.03 1.67 -22.51
CA VAL A 444 -23.03 2.70 -22.21
C VAL A 444 -22.81 3.96 -23.07
N LYS A 445 -21.55 4.39 -23.22
CA LYS A 445 -21.19 5.52 -24.08
C LYS A 445 -21.52 5.25 -25.55
N ARG A 446 -21.20 4.05 -26.07
CA ARG A 446 -21.50 3.61 -27.45
C ARG A 446 -23.00 3.67 -27.72
N ALA A 447 -23.81 3.20 -26.79
CA ALA A 447 -25.27 3.22 -26.88
C ALA A 447 -25.89 4.62 -26.65
N GLY A 448 -25.09 5.67 -26.50
CA GLY A 448 -25.55 7.06 -26.36
C GLY A 448 -25.95 7.47 -24.94
N GLY A 449 -25.55 6.71 -23.92
CA GLY A 449 -25.78 7.01 -22.52
C GLY A 449 -24.98 8.22 -22.03
N VAL A 450 -25.53 8.97 -21.08
CA VAL A 450 -24.95 10.21 -20.54
C VAL A 450 -24.31 10.03 -19.15
N GLY A 451 -24.49 8.85 -18.55
CA GLY A 451 -23.87 8.48 -17.28
C GLY A 451 -23.90 6.97 -17.04
N PHE A 452 -23.00 6.50 -16.21
CA PHE A 452 -22.80 5.09 -15.91
C PHE A 452 -22.78 4.84 -14.40
N VAL A 453 -23.55 3.86 -13.93
CA VAL A 453 -23.52 3.41 -12.54
C VAL A 453 -23.17 1.93 -12.52
N LEU A 454 -22.08 1.56 -11.85
CA LEU A 454 -21.70 0.17 -11.66
C LEU A 454 -22.13 -0.32 -10.28
N ALA A 455 -23.17 -1.14 -10.20
CA ALA A 455 -23.58 -1.78 -8.95
C ALA A 455 -22.77 -3.06 -8.72
N ASN A 456 -22.12 -3.20 -7.56
CA ASN A 456 -21.44 -4.44 -7.19
C ASN A 456 -22.41 -5.62 -7.11
N ALA A 457 -21.93 -6.82 -7.47
CA ALA A 457 -22.60 -8.07 -7.14
C ALA A 457 -22.35 -8.43 -5.66
N LYS A 458 -23.15 -9.36 -5.12
CA LYS A 458 -23.04 -9.83 -3.73
C LYS A 458 -21.63 -10.31 -3.38
N ALA A 459 -20.96 -11.00 -4.32
CA ALA A 459 -19.59 -11.50 -4.14
C ALA A 459 -18.54 -10.39 -3.94
N ASN A 460 -18.80 -9.16 -4.39
CA ASN A 460 -17.89 -8.02 -4.24
C ASN A 460 -18.21 -7.16 -3.01
N GLY A 461 -19.42 -7.28 -2.45
CA GLY A 461 -19.85 -6.56 -1.24
C GLY A 461 -19.60 -5.05 -1.32
N ASN A 462 -18.84 -4.56 -0.34
CA ASN A 462 -18.48 -3.16 -0.12
C ASN A 462 -17.17 -2.73 -0.80
N GLU A 463 -16.42 -3.65 -1.43
CA GLU A 463 -15.18 -3.30 -2.14
C GLU A 463 -15.49 -2.50 -3.41
N ILE A 464 -14.97 -1.28 -3.51
CA ILE A 464 -15.01 -0.49 -4.75
C ILE A 464 -13.59 -0.19 -5.23
N ALA A 465 -13.17 -0.91 -6.27
CA ALA A 465 -12.01 -0.55 -7.08
C ALA A 465 -12.43 0.58 -8.03
N CYS A 466 -11.84 1.76 -7.84
CA CYS A 466 -12.19 2.95 -8.61
C CYS A 466 -11.43 2.96 -9.93
N ASP A 467 -12.17 2.99 -11.03
CA ASP A 467 -11.60 3.17 -12.36
C ASP A 467 -11.90 4.57 -12.92
N ALA A 468 -10.98 5.09 -13.75
CA ALA A 468 -11.22 6.32 -14.49
C ALA A 468 -12.05 6.00 -15.74
N HIS A 469 -13.37 6.13 -15.67
CA HIS A 469 -14.26 5.90 -16.81
C HIS A 469 -14.16 7.01 -17.87
N LEU A 470 -14.76 6.77 -19.05
CA LEU A 470 -14.76 7.65 -20.23
C LEU A 470 -16.03 8.49 -20.43
N LEU A 471 -16.91 8.48 -19.42
CA LEU A 471 -18.15 9.23 -19.27
C LEU A 471 -18.43 9.43 -17.76
N PRO A 472 -19.31 10.36 -17.33
CA PRO A 472 -19.65 10.51 -15.91
C PRO A 472 -20.07 9.18 -15.29
N ALA A 473 -19.39 8.78 -14.22
CA ALA A 473 -19.51 7.42 -13.70
C ALA A 473 -19.38 7.36 -12.18
N THR A 474 -20.02 6.37 -11.58
CA THR A 474 -19.80 5.99 -10.18
C THR A 474 -20.10 4.52 -9.92
N ALA A 475 -19.38 3.91 -9.01
CA ALA A 475 -19.60 2.55 -8.56
C ALA A 475 -20.29 2.54 -7.19
N LEU A 476 -21.19 1.59 -6.98
CA LEU A 476 -21.98 1.41 -5.77
C LEU A 476 -21.65 0.07 -5.11
N THR A 477 -21.72 0.03 -3.77
CA THR A 477 -21.70 -1.21 -3.00
C THR A 477 -22.92 -2.08 -3.36
N TYR A 478 -22.88 -3.36 -3.03
CA TYR A 478 -24.01 -4.28 -3.28
C TYR A 478 -25.33 -3.73 -2.72
N ASP A 479 -25.36 -3.33 -1.45
CA ASP A 479 -26.58 -2.82 -0.80
C ASP A 479 -27.09 -1.51 -1.43
N SER A 480 -26.17 -0.64 -1.87
CA SER A 480 -26.56 0.58 -2.61
C SER A 480 -27.06 0.26 -4.01
N GLY A 481 -26.52 -0.81 -4.62
CA GLY A 481 -27.00 -1.40 -5.87
C GLY A 481 -28.44 -1.88 -5.77
N ILE A 482 -28.79 -2.61 -4.71
CA ILE A 482 -30.17 -3.04 -4.47
C ILE A 482 -31.11 -1.84 -4.34
N LYS A 483 -30.73 -0.83 -3.53
CA LYS A 483 -31.56 0.37 -3.33
C LYS A 483 -31.81 1.17 -4.61
N ILE A 484 -30.82 1.27 -5.51
CA ILE A 484 -31.04 1.98 -6.79
C ILE A 484 -31.96 1.18 -7.73
N LEU A 485 -31.89 -0.16 -7.70
CA LEU A 485 -32.79 -1.01 -8.48
C LEU A 485 -34.23 -0.96 -7.93
N GLU A 486 -34.40 -0.98 -6.61
CA GLU A 486 -35.70 -0.77 -5.95
C GLU A 486 -36.32 0.56 -6.36
N TYR A 487 -35.53 1.64 -6.40
CA TYR A 487 -35.99 2.94 -6.87
C TYR A 487 -36.40 2.94 -8.34
N ILE A 488 -35.64 2.28 -9.22
CA ILE A 488 -35.99 2.17 -10.65
C ILE A 488 -37.37 1.50 -10.79
N ASN A 489 -37.65 0.48 -9.99
CA ASN A 489 -38.91 -0.25 -10.02
C ASN A 489 -40.07 0.49 -9.32
N SER A 490 -39.80 1.47 -8.47
CA SER A 490 -40.83 2.19 -7.71
C SER A 490 -41.49 3.33 -8.47
N THR A 491 -41.03 3.70 -9.67
CA THR A 491 -41.56 4.82 -10.45
C THR A 491 -41.46 4.57 -11.96
N LYS A 492 -42.40 5.14 -12.73
CA LYS A 492 -42.36 5.09 -14.21
C LYS A 492 -41.32 6.04 -14.82
N ASN A 493 -40.88 7.05 -14.07
CA ASN A 493 -39.95 8.08 -14.54
C ASN A 493 -38.75 8.20 -13.57
N PRO A 494 -37.93 7.14 -13.42
CA PRO A 494 -36.74 7.19 -12.58
C PRO A 494 -35.71 8.19 -13.14
N MET A 495 -35.20 9.06 -12.28
CA MET A 495 -34.27 10.13 -12.63
C MET A 495 -33.08 10.10 -11.67
N ALA A 496 -31.89 10.42 -12.17
CA ALA A 496 -30.70 10.53 -11.32
C ALA A 496 -29.68 11.54 -11.84
N VAL A 497 -28.74 11.90 -10.99
CA VAL A 497 -27.52 12.64 -11.35
C VAL A 497 -26.33 12.09 -10.57
N VAL A 498 -25.23 11.84 -11.27
CA VAL A 498 -23.94 11.51 -10.65
C VAL A 498 -23.24 12.81 -10.28
N SER A 499 -23.01 12.99 -8.98
CA SER A 499 -22.30 14.16 -8.46
C SER A 499 -20.80 14.05 -8.75
N PRO A 500 -20.07 15.17 -8.90
CA PRO A 500 -18.63 15.15 -9.10
C PRO A 500 -17.91 14.35 -7.99
N GLY A 501 -16.94 13.55 -8.41
CA GLY A 501 -16.07 12.81 -7.50
C GLY A 501 -15.17 13.74 -6.69
N ARG A 502 -14.83 13.35 -5.45
CA ARG A 502 -13.80 14.01 -4.64
C ARG A 502 -13.03 13.01 -3.79
N THR A 503 -11.77 13.32 -3.50
CA THR A 503 -10.97 12.55 -2.53
C THR A 503 -11.42 12.84 -1.10
N VAL A 504 -11.60 11.80 -0.32
CA VAL A 504 -11.93 11.84 1.11
C VAL A 504 -10.90 11.00 1.86
N LEU A 505 -10.29 11.58 2.89
CA LEU A 505 -9.32 10.91 3.75
C LEU A 505 -9.95 10.53 5.09
N LYS A 506 -9.27 9.65 5.83
CA LYS A 506 -9.73 9.13 7.14
C LYS A 506 -11.08 8.42 7.05
N TYR A 507 -11.36 7.79 5.90
CA TYR A 507 -12.53 6.94 5.69
C TYR A 507 -12.47 5.71 6.60
N LYS A 508 -13.59 5.37 7.24
CA LYS A 508 -13.68 4.26 8.19
C LYS A 508 -14.81 3.31 7.80
N PRO A 509 -14.68 1.99 8.07
CA PRO A 509 -13.49 1.33 8.64
C PRO A 509 -12.35 1.16 7.62
N ALA A 510 -11.11 1.25 8.08
CA ALA A 510 -9.92 0.89 7.30
C ALA A 510 -8.80 0.33 8.22
N PRO A 511 -8.01 -0.67 7.79
CA PRO A 511 -8.18 -1.41 6.56
C PRO A 511 -9.35 -2.42 6.66
N PHE A 512 -9.88 -2.79 5.51
CA PHE A 512 -10.65 -4.02 5.29
C PHE A 512 -10.00 -4.79 4.12
N MET A 513 -10.23 -6.09 4.02
CA MET A 513 -9.65 -6.91 2.96
C MET A 513 -10.34 -6.66 1.63
N ALA A 514 -9.55 -6.49 0.56
CA ALA A 514 -10.10 -6.46 -0.78
C ALA A 514 -10.79 -7.81 -1.07
N GLY A 515 -11.95 -7.79 -1.72
CA GLY A 515 -12.69 -8.98 -2.11
C GLY A 515 -11.92 -9.83 -3.12
N PHE A 516 -11.20 -9.20 -4.06
CA PHE A 516 -10.37 -9.90 -5.04
C PHE A 516 -9.14 -10.57 -4.45
N THR A 517 -8.70 -10.23 -3.24
CA THR A 517 -7.45 -10.80 -2.69
C THR A 517 -7.58 -12.32 -2.60
N SER A 518 -6.66 -13.04 -3.23
CA SER A 518 -6.61 -14.49 -3.12
C SER A 518 -6.39 -14.94 -1.67
N ARG A 519 -6.89 -16.13 -1.34
CA ARG A 519 -7.01 -16.62 0.03
C ARG A 519 -6.37 -17.97 0.23
N GLY A 520 -5.97 -18.23 1.48
CA GLY A 520 -5.58 -19.56 1.94
C GLY A 520 -6.78 -20.52 2.02
N PRO A 521 -6.57 -21.76 2.45
CA PRO A 521 -5.29 -22.32 2.90
C PRO A 521 -4.26 -22.46 1.78
N ASN A 522 -2.99 -22.67 2.15
CA ASN A 522 -1.98 -23.13 1.19
C ASN A 522 -2.37 -24.54 0.72
N VAL A 523 -2.60 -24.70 -0.59
CA VAL A 523 -3.03 -26.01 -1.14
C VAL A 523 -1.86 -26.96 -1.41
N VAL A 524 -0.62 -26.47 -1.42
CA VAL A 524 0.59 -27.28 -1.65
C VAL A 524 1.04 -27.95 -0.34
N ASP A 525 1.21 -27.16 0.72
CA ASP A 525 1.39 -27.66 2.08
C ASP A 525 0.46 -26.90 3.04
N PRO A 526 -0.70 -27.49 3.38
CA PRO A 526 -1.67 -26.88 4.28
C PRO A 526 -1.15 -26.62 5.70
N ASN A 527 0.02 -27.13 6.08
CA ASN A 527 0.62 -26.85 7.38
C ASN A 527 1.21 -25.43 7.49
N ILE A 528 1.48 -24.79 6.34
CA ILE A 528 2.00 -23.43 6.25
C ILE A 528 0.85 -22.46 5.97
N LEU A 529 0.55 -21.62 6.95
CA LEU A 529 -0.49 -20.59 6.83
C LEU A 529 -0.10 -19.54 5.79
N LYS A 530 -0.97 -19.29 4.81
CA LYS A 530 -0.82 -18.26 3.78
C LYS A 530 -2.14 -17.48 3.57
N PRO A 531 -2.10 -16.20 3.12
CA PRO A 531 -0.90 -15.39 2.88
C PRO A 531 -0.15 -15.10 4.18
N ASP A 532 1.06 -14.56 4.10
CA ASP A 532 1.86 -14.27 5.31
C ASP A 532 1.41 -12.99 6.02
N ILE A 533 1.03 -11.98 5.23
CA ILE A 533 0.72 -10.64 5.71
C ILE A 533 -0.20 -9.91 4.72
N THR A 534 -0.79 -8.79 5.10
CA THR A 534 -1.52 -7.90 4.19
C THR A 534 -1.00 -6.46 4.24
N ALA A 535 -1.14 -5.75 3.13
CA ALA A 535 -0.76 -4.35 2.98
C ALA A 535 -1.71 -3.62 1.99
N PRO A 536 -1.68 -2.28 1.93
CA PRO A 536 -2.51 -1.50 1.02
C PRO A 536 -2.33 -1.93 -0.44
N GLY A 537 -3.41 -2.42 -1.04
CA GLY A 537 -3.46 -2.86 -2.44
C GLY A 537 -4.72 -2.40 -3.18
N LEU A 538 -5.62 -1.67 -2.53
CA LEU A 538 -6.85 -1.15 -3.13
C LEU A 538 -6.74 0.37 -3.34
N ASN A 539 -6.93 0.80 -4.58
CA ASN A 539 -6.91 2.19 -5.04
C ASN A 539 -5.62 2.94 -4.70
N ILE A 540 -4.46 2.36 -5.03
CA ILE A 540 -3.12 2.91 -4.77
C ILE A 540 -2.71 3.87 -5.89
N LEU A 541 -2.20 5.05 -5.51
CA LEU A 541 -1.67 6.04 -6.44
C LEU A 541 -0.16 5.90 -6.51
N ALA A 542 0.38 5.61 -7.69
CA ALA A 542 1.82 5.56 -7.94
C ALA A 542 2.13 6.01 -9.39
N ALA A 543 3.41 6.06 -9.75
CA ALA A 543 3.81 6.47 -11.09
C ALA A 543 3.23 5.53 -12.16
N TRP A 544 3.05 6.03 -13.37
CA TRP A 544 2.48 5.28 -14.49
C TRP A 544 3.30 5.52 -15.75
N SER A 545 3.29 4.54 -16.66
CA SER A 545 3.86 4.72 -17.99
C SER A 545 3.00 5.70 -18.78
N GLU A 546 3.59 6.77 -19.28
CA GLU A 546 2.88 7.75 -20.12
C GLU A 546 2.50 7.17 -21.50
N ALA A 547 3.02 5.98 -21.85
CA ALA A 547 2.63 5.23 -23.04
C ALA A 547 1.37 4.36 -22.85
N SER A 548 0.87 4.24 -21.61
CA SER A 548 -0.31 3.44 -21.28
C SER A 548 -1.43 4.30 -20.73
N SER A 549 -2.66 4.04 -21.19
CA SER A 549 -3.83 4.78 -20.71
C SER A 549 -4.23 4.35 -19.30
N PRO A 550 -4.90 5.22 -18.51
CA PRO A 550 -5.34 4.87 -17.15
C PRO A 550 -6.21 3.61 -17.07
N SER A 551 -6.96 3.31 -18.13
CA SER A 551 -7.83 2.13 -18.20
C SER A 551 -7.22 0.94 -18.95
N LYS A 552 -6.07 1.13 -19.61
CA LYS A 552 -5.41 0.17 -20.52
C LYS A 552 -6.25 -0.29 -21.71
N LEU A 553 -7.40 0.36 -21.97
CA LEU A 553 -8.25 0.07 -23.11
C LEU A 553 -7.75 0.79 -24.37
N PRO A 554 -7.81 0.15 -25.56
CA PRO A 554 -7.39 0.77 -26.82
C PRO A 554 -8.14 2.07 -27.16
N GLU A 555 -9.41 2.17 -26.76
CA GLU A 555 -10.27 3.34 -26.98
C GLU A 555 -9.91 4.53 -26.07
N ASP A 556 -9.18 4.27 -24.97
CA ASP A 556 -8.76 5.30 -24.03
C ASP A 556 -7.43 5.90 -24.48
N LYS A 557 -7.50 7.12 -25.03
CA LYS A 557 -6.33 7.86 -25.51
C LYS A 557 -5.73 8.81 -24.46
N ARG A 558 -6.20 8.77 -23.20
CA ARG A 558 -5.64 9.60 -22.13
C ARG A 558 -4.25 9.10 -21.75
N SER A 559 -3.38 10.02 -21.34
CA SER A 559 -2.08 9.72 -20.75
C SER A 559 -1.97 10.41 -19.39
N VAL A 560 -1.30 9.75 -18.44
CA VAL A 560 -1.09 10.24 -17.06
C VAL A 560 0.28 9.85 -16.56
N LYS A 561 0.86 10.69 -15.70
CA LYS A 561 2.10 10.40 -14.98
C LYS A 561 1.92 9.55 -13.74
N TYR A 562 0.71 9.59 -13.16
CA TYR A 562 0.34 8.86 -11.96
C TYR A 562 -1.07 8.29 -12.13
N ASN A 563 -1.26 7.03 -11.71
CA ASN A 563 -2.53 6.34 -11.87
C ASN A 563 -2.98 5.67 -10.57
N ILE A 564 -4.30 5.54 -10.40
CA ILE A 564 -4.91 4.76 -9.33
C ILE A 564 -5.11 3.34 -9.84
N TYR A 565 -4.50 2.38 -9.17
CA TYR A 565 -4.59 0.97 -9.55
C TYR A 565 -4.79 0.07 -8.32
N SER A 566 -5.36 -1.10 -8.52
CA SER A 566 -5.71 -2.04 -7.45
C SER A 566 -5.28 -3.45 -7.78
N GLY A 567 -4.73 -4.15 -6.79
CA GLY A 567 -4.28 -5.53 -6.89
C GLY A 567 -3.37 -5.89 -5.71
N THR A 568 -3.19 -7.19 -5.48
CA THR A 568 -2.09 -7.68 -4.62
C THR A 568 -0.72 -7.30 -5.19
N SER A 569 -0.65 -7.02 -6.50
CA SER A 569 0.49 -6.39 -7.16
C SER A 569 0.89 -5.04 -6.58
N MET A 570 -0.04 -4.29 -5.98
CA MET A 570 0.25 -3.01 -5.34
C MET A 570 0.60 -3.19 -3.86
N SER A 571 0.13 -4.27 -3.20
CA SER A 571 0.48 -4.55 -1.81
C SER A 571 1.87 -5.20 -1.66
N CYS A 572 2.27 -6.05 -2.60
CA CYS A 572 3.62 -6.63 -2.69
C CYS A 572 4.75 -5.57 -2.56
N PRO A 573 4.81 -4.51 -3.39
CA PRO A 573 5.87 -3.51 -3.31
C PRO A 573 5.83 -2.67 -2.03
N HIS A 574 4.68 -2.55 -1.34
CA HIS A 574 4.65 -1.94 0.00
C HIS A 574 5.44 -2.79 1.01
N VAL A 575 5.31 -4.11 0.96
CA VAL A 575 6.08 -5.00 1.84
C VAL A 575 7.55 -5.05 1.40
N SER A 576 7.85 -5.02 0.10
CA SER A 576 9.23 -4.91 -0.40
C SER A 576 9.92 -3.62 0.06
N GLY A 577 9.23 -2.48 0.01
CA GLY A 577 9.75 -1.20 0.50
C GLY A 577 10.02 -1.22 2.00
N ALA A 578 9.09 -1.76 2.81
CA ALA A 578 9.30 -1.93 4.24
C ALA A 578 10.47 -2.87 4.55
N ALA A 579 10.57 -4.01 3.84
CA ALA A 579 11.68 -4.94 3.97
C ALA A 579 13.02 -4.28 3.63
N ALA A 580 13.06 -3.35 2.66
CA ALA A 580 14.27 -2.61 2.32
C ALA A 580 14.72 -1.67 3.44
N LEU A 581 13.78 -1.01 4.12
CA LEU A 581 14.08 -0.23 5.32
C LEU A 581 14.62 -1.13 6.44
N LEU A 582 14.01 -2.30 6.67
CA LEU A 582 14.46 -3.25 7.67
C LEU A 582 15.87 -3.78 7.36
N LYS A 583 16.16 -4.11 6.10
CA LYS A 583 17.51 -4.53 5.66
C LYS A 583 18.54 -3.41 5.81
N ALA A 584 18.15 -2.15 5.64
CA ALA A 584 19.04 -1.01 5.86
C ALA A 584 19.37 -0.81 7.35
N ILE A 585 18.41 -1.06 8.25
CA ILE A 585 18.61 -0.97 9.70
C ILE A 585 19.36 -2.18 10.23
N HIS A 586 19.05 -3.37 9.70
CA HIS A 586 19.59 -4.65 10.11
C HIS A 586 20.23 -5.39 8.92
N PRO A 587 21.42 -4.97 8.46
CA PRO A 587 22.07 -5.56 7.29
C PRO A 587 22.34 -7.07 7.42
N ASP A 588 22.59 -7.53 8.64
CA ASP A 588 22.94 -8.93 8.94
C ASP A 588 21.72 -9.84 9.14
N TRP A 589 20.50 -9.29 9.17
CA TRP A 589 19.31 -10.12 9.29
C TRP A 589 19.16 -11.05 8.08
N SER A 590 18.76 -12.28 8.38
CA SER A 590 18.32 -13.26 7.41
C SER A 590 17.01 -12.83 6.75
N ILE A 591 16.66 -13.45 5.63
CA ILE A 591 15.34 -13.27 5.01
C ILE A 591 14.20 -13.68 5.97
N ALA A 592 14.43 -14.72 6.79
CA ALA A 592 13.47 -15.22 7.76
C ALA A 592 13.27 -14.26 8.94
N ALA A 593 14.35 -13.61 9.40
CA ALA A 593 14.30 -12.60 10.44
C ALA A 593 13.47 -11.38 10.01
N ILE A 594 13.69 -10.86 8.79
CA ILE A 594 12.90 -9.75 8.23
C ILE A 594 11.43 -10.16 8.10
N LYS A 595 11.17 -11.35 7.54
CA LYS A 595 9.82 -11.91 7.43
C LYS A 595 9.14 -12.02 8.79
N SER A 596 9.82 -12.60 9.78
CA SER A 596 9.33 -12.74 11.14
C SER A 596 8.97 -11.38 11.74
N ALA A 597 9.85 -10.38 11.63
CA ALA A 597 9.62 -9.06 12.18
C ALA A 597 8.36 -8.39 11.61
N LEU A 598 8.16 -8.51 10.29
CA LEU A 598 6.96 -8.00 9.62
C LEU A 598 5.69 -8.71 10.09
N MET A 599 5.72 -10.04 10.19
CA MET A 599 4.57 -10.85 10.56
C MET A 599 4.19 -10.66 12.04
N THR A 600 5.15 -10.79 12.95
CA THR A 600 4.86 -10.83 14.40
C THR A 600 4.40 -9.50 14.98
N THR A 601 4.64 -8.41 14.26
CA THR A 601 4.28 -7.04 14.67
C THR A 601 3.05 -6.48 13.96
N ALA A 602 2.46 -7.24 13.04
CA ALA A 602 1.29 -6.83 12.28
C ALA A 602 0.06 -6.55 13.17
N ALA A 603 -0.90 -5.75 12.67
CA ALA A 603 -2.17 -5.47 13.35
C ALA A 603 -3.34 -6.26 12.77
N ILE A 604 -4.24 -6.71 13.65
CA ILE A 604 -5.50 -7.39 13.26
C ILE A 604 -6.73 -6.51 13.45
N ALA A 605 -6.52 -5.24 13.84
CA ALA A 605 -7.59 -4.29 14.09
C ALA A 605 -7.60 -3.18 13.03
N ASN A 606 -8.79 -2.70 12.72
CA ASN A 606 -9.01 -1.53 11.88
C ASN A 606 -9.02 -0.22 12.70
N SER A 607 -9.21 0.89 12.01
CA SER A 607 -9.26 2.26 12.54
C SER A 607 -10.37 2.53 13.56
N LEU A 608 -11.27 1.57 13.79
CA LEU A 608 -12.31 1.61 14.83
C LEU A 608 -11.94 0.74 16.05
N GLY A 609 -10.74 0.16 16.09
CA GLY A 609 -10.32 -0.79 17.13
C GLY A 609 -11.00 -2.16 17.03
N ARG A 610 -11.74 -2.42 15.94
CA ARG A 610 -12.45 -3.68 15.68
C ARG A 610 -11.63 -4.58 14.77
N ALA A 611 -11.94 -5.86 14.70
CA ALA A 611 -11.27 -6.78 13.77
C ALA A 611 -11.32 -6.27 12.32
N ILE A 612 -10.27 -6.54 11.55
CA ILE A 612 -10.27 -6.33 10.10
C ILE A 612 -11.43 -7.16 9.50
N THR A 613 -12.19 -6.55 8.60
CA THR A 613 -13.32 -7.21 7.92
C THR A 613 -12.97 -7.63 6.49
N ASP A 614 -13.74 -8.53 5.92
CA ASP A 614 -13.76 -8.80 4.49
C ASP A 614 -14.57 -7.72 3.73
N ALA A 615 -14.62 -7.85 2.40
CA ALA A 615 -15.42 -6.96 1.55
C ALA A 615 -16.93 -7.06 1.83
N GLY A 616 -17.43 -8.17 2.37
CA GLY A 616 -18.83 -8.33 2.78
C GLY A 616 -19.16 -7.66 4.12
N GLY A 617 -18.15 -7.24 4.89
CA GLY A 617 -18.31 -6.69 6.24
C GLY A 617 -18.22 -7.75 7.36
N ASN A 618 -17.95 -9.02 7.03
CA ASN A 618 -17.72 -10.07 8.02
C ASN A 618 -16.30 -9.96 8.59
N ASN A 619 -16.03 -10.54 9.76
CA ASN A 619 -14.66 -10.62 10.27
C ASN A 619 -13.77 -11.38 9.29
N ALA A 620 -12.65 -10.78 8.88
CA ALA A 620 -11.67 -11.46 8.07
C ALA A 620 -10.91 -12.50 8.90
N THR A 621 -10.35 -13.49 8.22
CA THR A 621 -9.56 -14.56 8.84
C THR A 621 -8.08 -14.47 8.48
N PRO A 622 -7.19 -15.16 9.21
CA PRO A 622 -5.79 -15.34 8.82
C PRO A 622 -5.57 -15.88 7.40
N PHE A 623 -6.51 -16.65 6.82
CA PHE A 623 -6.41 -17.03 5.39
C PHE A 623 -6.67 -15.88 4.41
N GLN A 624 -7.05 -14.70 4.90
CA GLN A 624 -7.17 -13.49 4.10
C GLN A 624 -6.03 -12.51 4.39
N PHE A 625 -5.69 -12.26 5.67
CA PHE A 625 -4.71 -11.25 6.05
C PHE A 625 -3.38 -11.79 6.58
N GLY A 626 -3.22 -13.11 6.68
CA GLY A 626 -2.04 -13.75 7.28
C GLY A 626 -1.88 -13.39 8.75
N ALA A 627 -0.73 -12.82 9.10
CA ALA A 627 -0.47 -12.28 10.43
C ALA A 627 -1.22 -10.97 10.71
N GLY A 628 -1.68 -10.25 9.68
CA GLY A 628 -2.41 -8.99 9.80
C GLY A 628 -1.88 -7.90 8.87
N HIS A 629 -2.36 -6.68 9.06
CA HIS A 629 -1.88 -5.50 8.33
C HIS A 629 -0.50 -5.09 8.84
N PHE A 630 0.47 -5.01 7.93
CA PHE A 630 1.86 -4.71 8.28
C PHE A 630 2.04 -3.36 9.01
N ARG A 631 3.07 -3.30 9.87
CA ARG A 631 3.43 -2.12 10.67
C ARG A 631 4.94 -1.88 10.63
N PRO A 632 5.47 -1.22 9.59
CA PRO A 632 6.90 -1.11 9.36
C PRO A 632 7.70 -0.56 10.55
N ILE A 633 7.19 0.45 11.26
CA ILE A 633 7.85 0.99 12.47
C ILE A 633 8.01 -0.09 13.54
N LYS A 634 6.96 -0.87 13.82
CA LYS A 634 7.05 -1.92 14.84
C LYS A 634 7.96 -3.07 14.39
N ALA A 635 7.98 -3.39 13.11
CA ALA A 635 8.85 -4.41 12.54
C ALA A 635 10.35 -4.04 12.60
N ALA A 636 10.71 -2.77 12.79
CA ALA A 636 12.11 -2.36 12.94
C ALA A 636 12.72 -2.74 14.28
N ASP A 637 11.89 -3.04 15.28
CA ASP A 637 12.30 -3.55 16.58
C ASP A 637 11.21 -4.49 17.15
N PRO A 638 11.15 -5.75 16.65
CA PRO A 638 10.11 -6.71 17.02
C PRO A 638 10.35 -7.40 18.37
N GLY A 639 11.50 -7.21 19.02
CA GLY A 639 11.88 -7.91 20.24
C GLY A 639 12.38 -9.34 20.00
N LEU A 640 11.53 -10.23 19.47
CA LEU A 640 11.89 -11.60 19.11
C LEU A 640 11.66 -11.87 17.63
N ILE A 641 12.50 -12.73 17.06
CA ILE A 641 12.36 -13.23 15.68
C ILE A 641 12.39 -14.76 15.62
N TYR A 642 11.58 -15.32 14.74
CA TYR A 642 11.64 -16.71 14.29
C TYR A 642 12.58 -16.77 13.10
N ASP A 643 13.84 -17.13 13.36
CA ASP A 643 14.88 -17.17 12.34
C ASP A 643 14.95 -18.58 11.70
N ALA A 644 15.31 -18.65 10.42
CA ALA A 644 15.46 -19.88 9.67
C ALA A 644 16.58 -19.69 8.63
N SER A 645 17.38 -20.73 8.47
CA SER A 645 18.48 -20.82 7.52
C SER A 645 18.04 -21.47 6.20
N TYR A 646 18.90 -21.41 5.19
CA TYR A 646 18.72 -22.16 3.95
C TYR A 646 18.57 -23.67 4.20
N ASP A 647 19.38 -24.23 5.11
CA ASP A 647 19.33 -25.64 5.47
C ASP A 647 18.02 -26.03 6.16
N ASP A 648 17.38 -25.11 6.89
CA ASP A 648 16.04 -25.35 7.46
C ASP A 648 14.98 -25.49 6.37
N TYR A 649 15.12 -24.77 5.25
CA TYR A 649 14.23 -24.92 4.09
C TYR A 649 14.50 -26.22 3.32
N LEU A 650 15.76 -26.65 3.21
CA LEU A 650 16.08 -27.96 2.65
C LEU A 650 15.55 -29.09 3.53
N LEU A 651 15.69 -28.98 4.85
CA LEU A 651 15.13 -29.92 5.81
C LEU A 651 13.61 -29.99 5.72
N TYR A 652 12.94 -28.84 5.55
CA TYR A 652 11.50 -28.78 5.28
C TYR A 652 11.13 -29.53 3.99
N LEU A 653 11.89 -29.33 2.91
CA LEU A 653 11.66 -29.99 1.63
C LEU A 653 11.87 -31.50 1.68
N CYS A 654 12.68 -32.03 2.60
CA CYS A 654 12.81 -33.47 2.81
C CYS A 654 11.48 -34.17 3.14
N THR A 655 10.50 -33.41 3.67
CA THR A 655 9.15 -33.89 3.96
C THR A 655 8.12 -33.35 2.96
N ALA A 656 8.26 -32.09 2.52
CA ALA A 656 7.24 -31.38 1.75
C ALA A 656 7.33 -31.55 0.22
N GLY A 657 8.49 -31.95 -0.32
CA GLY A 657 8.74 -31.98 -1.76
C GLY A 657 9.59 -33.19 -2.20
N PRO A 658 9.80 -33.35 -3.52
CA PRO A 658 10.61 -34.46 -4.01
C PRO A 658 12.08 -34.28 -3.63
N LYS A 659 12.69 -35.36 -3.09
CA LYS A 659 14.09 -35.37 -2.64
C LYS A 659 15.09 -34.96 -3.73
N SER A 660 14.74 -35.18 -5.00
CA SER A 660 15.55 -34.78 -6.16
C SER A 660 15.82 -33.28 -6.24
N LEU A 661 14.94 -32.42 -5.70
CA LEU A 661 15.18 -30.97 -5.64
C LEU A 661 16.36 -30.60 -4.73
N ILE A 662 16.66 -31.45 -3.75
CA ILE A 662 17.71 -31.23 -2.74
C ILE A 662 19.01 -31.90 -3.19
N GLU A 663 18.92 -33.16 -3.61
CA GLU A 663 20.09 -34.01 -3.92
C GLU A 663 20.91 -33.52 -5.11
N LEU A 664 20.32 -32.74 -6.03
CA LEU A 664 21.02 -32.19 -7.20
C LEU A 664 21.60 -30.78 -6.97
N SER A 665 21.13 -30.05 -5.96
CA SER A 665 21.41 -28.60 -5.76
C SER A 665 22.31 -28.30 -4.57
N SER A 666 22.52 -29.28 -3.67
CA SER A 666 23.22 -29.08 -2.40
C SER A 666 23.94 -30.36 -1.92
N PRO A 667 25.08 -30.26 -1.20
CA PRO A 667 25.64 -31.39 -0.47
C PRO A 667 24.77 -31.85 0.72
N PHE A 668 23.67 -31.13 1.00
CA PHE A 668 22.73 -31.44 2.08
C PHE A 668 22.06 -32.81 1.85
N LYS A 669 22.08 -33.65 2.89
CA LYS A 669 21.44 -34.97 2.86
C LYS A 669 20.24 -34.98 3.78
N CYS A 670 19.09 -35.35 3.23
CA CYS A 670 17.89 -35.54 4.03
C CYS A 670 18.12 -36.63 5.09
N PRO A 671 17.77 -36.36 6.36
CA PRO A 671 17.82 -37.40 7.38
C PRO A 671 16.82 -38.53 7.05
N PRO A 672 17.05 -39.76 7.54
CA PRO A 672 16.14 -40.89 7.30
C PRO A 672 14.70 -40.60 7.74
N ASN A 673 14.55 -39.86 8.85
CA ASN A 673 13.28 -39.44 9.42
C ASN A 673 13.25 -37.91 9.53
N PRO A 674 12.89 -37.18 8.46
CA PRO A 674 12.82 -35.73 8.52
C PRO A 674 11.66 -35.27 9.43
N PRO A 675 11.78 -34.09 10.06
CA PRO A 675 10.72 -33.56 10.91
C PRO A 675 9.46 -33.23 10.09
N SER A 676 8.31 -33.19 10.77
CA SER A 676 7.06 -32.68 10.19
C SER A 676 7.26 -31.25 9.66
N THR A 677 6.59 -30.93 8.55
CA THR A 677 6.63 -29.58 7.96
C THR A 677 6.10 -28.50 8.91
N LEU A 678 5.24 -28.88 9.87
CA LEU A 678 4.79 -28.02 10.98
C LEU A 678 5.95 -27.47 11.82
N ASN A 679 7.09 -28.16 11.87
CA ASN A 679 8.27 -27.78 12.67
C ASN A 679 9.22 -26.83 11.95
N LEU A 680 8.95 -26.43 10.70
CA LEU A 680 9.66 -25.28 10.13
C LEU A 680 9.51 -24.09 11.08
N ASN A 681 10.62 -23.42 11.40
CA ASN A 681 10.63 -22.35 12.39
C ASN A 681 9.96 -21.07 11.85
N TYR A 682 8.64 -21.11 11.78
CA TYR A 682 7.81 -20.16 11.06
C TYR A 682 6.92 -19.38 12.04
N PRO A 683 6.71 -18.07 11.84
CA PRO A 683 5.96 -17.22 12.77
C PRO A 683 4.42 -17.40 12.69
N SER A 684 3.96 -18.55 12.19
CA SER A 684 2.57 -19.01 12.15
C SER A 684 2.52 -20.52 11.92
N PHE A 685 1.35 -21.14 12.07
CA PHE A 685 1.11 -22.51 11.62
C PHE A 685 -0.36 -22.73 11.26
N ALA A 686 -0.61 -23.74 10.44
CA ALA A 686 -1.95 -24.27 10.21
C ALA A 686 -1.95 -25.77 10.46
N ILE A 687 -3.02 -26.33 11.01
CA ILE A 687 -3.19 -27.78 11.20
C ILE A 687 -4.41 -28.18 10.36
N PRO A 688 -4.23 -28.82 9.20
CA PRO A 688 -5.32 -29.13 8.28
C PRO A 688 -6.21 -30.28 8.75
N ASN A 689 -5.81 -31.00 9.79
CA ASN A 689 -6.61 -32.05 10.40
C ASN A 689 -6.12 -32.32 11.83
N LEU A 690 -6.89 -31.89 12.84
CA LEU A 690 -6.58 -32.13 14.25
C LEU A 690 -7.48 -33.24 14.83
N ASN A 691 -7.08 -34.49 14.61
CA ASN A 691 -7.71 -35.68 15.23
C ASN A 691 -7.11 -36.04 16.60
N THR A 692 -5.82 -35.80 16.75
CA THR A 692 -5.03 -36.15 17.94
C THR A 692 -4.20 -34.96 18.38
N THR A 693 -3.57 -35.06 19.54
CA THR A 693 -2.65 -34.04 20.03
C THR A 693 -1.43 -33.93 19.11
N VAL A 694 -1.13 -32.70 18.67
CA VAL A 694 0.05 -32.36 17.86
C VAL A 694 0.99 -31.50 18.70
N THR A 695 2.30 -31.76 18.60
CA THR A 695 3.34 -30.93 19.23
C THR A 695 4.20 -30.29 18.16
N ILE A 696 4.39 -28.98 18.27
CA ILE A 696 5.12 -28.12 17.34
C ILE A 696 6.27 -27.46 18.08
N THR A 697 7.49 -27.56 17.58
CA THR A 697 8.66 -26.89 18.16
C THR A 697 8.95 -25.58 17.43
N ARG A 698 9.27 -24.54 18.19
CA ARG A 698 9.71 -23.23 17.69
C ARG A 698 10.94 -22.76 18.44
N THR A 699 11.75 -21.94 17.76
CA THR A 699 12.92 -21.28 18.34
C THR A 699 12.84 -19.80 18.04
N VAL A 700 13.03 -18.97 19.05
CA VAL A 700 13.05 -17.52 18.89
C VAL A 700 14.39 -16.96 19.33
N THR A 701 14.88 -15.97 18.58
CA THR A 701 16.10 -15.23 18.90
C THR A 701 15.73 -13.87 19.46
N ASN A 702 16.32 -13.48 20.59
CA ASN A 702 16.13 -12.15 21.14
C ASN A 702 16.98 -11.12 20.38
N ILE A 703 16.32 -10.14 19.76
CA ILE A 703 16.96 -9.03 19.06
C ILE A 703 16.56 -7.67 19.64
N GLY A 704 15.72 -7.68 20.68
CA GLY A 704 15.34 -6.50 21.46
C GLY A 704 16.31 -6.25 22.62
N ARG A 705 15.76 -6.19 23.84
CA ARG A 705 16.52 -5.77 25.03
C ARG A 705 17.25 -6.95 25.69
N PRO A 706 18.45 -6.76 26.24
CA PRO A 706 19.09 -7.77 27.07
C PRO A 706 18.34 -7.94 28.40
N LYS A 707 18.53 -9.08 29.07
CA LYS A 707 17.88 -9.38 30.37
C LYS A 707 16.34 -9.23 30.33
N SER A 708 15.72 -9.70 29.25
CA SER A 708 14.27 -9.62 29.02
C SER A 708 13.59 -10.96 29.34
N THR A 709 12.41 -10.91 29.94
CA THR A 709 11.57 -12.08 30.23
C THR A 709 10.25 -11.96 29.49
N TYR A 710 9.96 -12.92 28.63
CA TYR A 710 8.73 -13.01 27.86
C TYR A 710 7.78 -14.05 28.46
N PHE A 711 6.50 -13.70 28.53
CA PHE A 711 5.42 -14.56 29.00
C PHE A 711 4.55 -15.01 27.85
N PHE A 712 4.16 -16.27 27.85
CA PHE A 712 3.27 -16.84 26.85
C PHE A 712 1.82 -16.44 27.08
N SER A 713 1.11 -16.11 25.99
CA SER A 713 -0.35 -15.96 25.97
C SER A 713 -0.92 -16.59 24.69
N ALA A 714 -2.18 -17.03 24.73
CA ALA A 714 -2.85 -17.51 23.53
C ALA A 714 -4.35 -17.24 23.57
N LYS A 715 -4.91 -17.04 22.38
CA LYS A 715 -6.33 -17.17 22.08
C LYS A 715 -6.51 -18.37 21.16
N PRO A 716 -6.80 -19.57 21.71
CA PRO A 716 -7.02 -20.77 20.90
C PRO A 716 -8.20 -20.63 19.93
N PRO A 717 -8.18 -21.32 18.78
CA PRO A 717 -9.38 -21.55 17.98
C PRO A 717 -10.50 -22.22 18.81
N PRO A 718 -11.79 -21.99 18.47
CA PRO A 718 -12.89 -22.73 19.09
C PRO A 718 -12.69 -24.24 18.99
N GLY A 719 -12.97 -24.98 20.07
CA GLY A 719 -12.81 -26.45 20.12
C GLY A 719 -11.37 -26.94 20.22
N VAL A 720 -10.41 -26.04 20.43
CA VAL A 720 -8.97 -26.36 20.49
C VAL A 720 -8.38 -25.88 21.80
N HIS A 721 -7.52 -26.71 22.39
CA HIS A 721 -6.68 -26.34 23.52
C HIS A 721 -5.23 -26.13 23.06
N VAL A 722 -4.57 -25.09 23.59
CA VAL A 722 -3.17 -24.78 23.29
C VAL A 722 -2.39 -24.63 24.58
N LYS A 723 -1.33 -25.42 24.73
CA LYS A 723 -0.36 -25.35 25.83
C LYS A 723 1.04 -25.10 25.30
N VAL A 724 1.88 -24.42 26.07
CA VAL A 724 3.30 -24.19 25.73
C VAL A 724 4.21 -24.54 26.89
N SER A 725 5.37 -25.14 26.57
CA SER A 725 6.43 -25.46 27.52
C SER A 725 7.82 -25.11 26.95
N PRO A 726 8.66 -24.33 27.66
CA PRO A 726 8.32 -23.56 28.86
C PRO A 726 7.36 -22.40 28.52
N SER A 727 6.53 -21.95 29.47
CA SER A 727 5.61 -20.81 29.29
C SER A 727 6.25 -19.44 29.56
N ILE A 728 7.53 -19.42 29.94
CA ILE A 728 8.33 -18.23 30.23
C ILE A 728 9.68 -18.41 29.53
N LEU A 729 10.10 -17.40 28.77
CA LEU A 729 11.42 -17.36 28.12
C LEU A 729 12.24 -16.21 28.72
N GLN A 730 13.37 -16.55 29.34
CA GLN A 730 14.26 -15.57 29.96
C GLN A 730 15.57 -15.47 29.19
N PHE A 731 15.77 -14.33 28.53
CA PHE A 731 16.98 -14.05 27.75
C PHE A 731 17.95 -13.20 28.58
N LYS A 732 19.21 -13.63 28.64
CA LYS A 732 20.31 -12.92 29.29
C LYS A 732 20.93 -11.87 28.38
N ARG A 733 21.01 -12.14 27.07
CA ARG A 733 21.67 -11.26 26.08
C ARG A 733 20.93 -11.19 24.74
N ILE A 734 21.26 -10.18 23.94
CA ILE A 734 20.86 -10.07 22.54
C ILE A 734 21.56 -11.19 21.75
N GLY A 735 20.84 -11.78 20.79
CA GLY A 735 21.28 -12.91 19.96
C GLY A 735 21.09 -14.29 20.61
N GLU A 736 20.66 -14.37 21.87
CA GLU A 736 20.36 -15.65 22.52
C GLU A 736 19.10 -16.28 21.92
N LYS A 737 19.18 -17.59 21.68
CA LYS A 737 18.11 -18.42 21.11
C LYS A 737 17.52 -19.30 22.19
N LEU A 738 16.20 -19.33 22.30
CA LEU A 738 15.49 -20.27 23.17
C LEU A 738 14.38 -20.96 22.39
N SER A 739 14.19 -22.25 22.68
CA SER A 739 13.16 -23.08 22.05
C SER A 739 12.01 -23.36 23.01
N PHE A 740 10.83 -23.58 22.44
CA PHE A 740 9.63 -23.97 23.16
C PHE A 740 8.77 -24.90 22.32
N ASN A 741 7.95 -25.70 23.00
CA ASN A 741 7.02 -26.63 22.38
C ASN A 741 5.58 -26.14 22.57
N ILE A 742 4.81 -26.12 21.49
CA ILE A 742 3.40 -25.81 21.44
C ILE A 742 2.64 -27.14 21.28
N THR A 743 1.81 -27.49 22.25
CA THR A 743 0.95 -28.66 22.21
C THR A 743 -0.48 -28.21 21.90
N VAL A 744 -1.02 -28.71 20.79
CA VAL A 744 -2.37 -28.40 20.31
C VAL A 744 -3.20 -29.68 20.37
N SER A 745 -4.34 -29.64 21.07
CA SER A 745 -5.21 -30.82 21.22
C SER A 745 -6.68 -30.46 21.00
N PRO A 746 -7.48 -31.35 20.38
CA PRO A 746 -8.91 -31.11 20.24
C PRO A 746 -9.61 -31.18 21.61
N ILE A 747 -10.64 -30.37 21.80
CA ILE A 747 -11.54 -30.43 22.96
C ILE A 747 -12.92 -30.84 22.45
N TYR A 748 -13.59 -31.75 23.15
CA TYR A 748 -15.00 -32.01 22.88
C TYR A 748 -15.83 -30.79 23.28
N ASP A 749 -16.35 -30.07 22.29
CA ASP A 749 -17.31 -28.99 22.47
C ASP A 749 -18.44 -29.17 21.44
N PRO A 750 -19.68 -29.49 21.88
CA PRO A 750 -20.80 -29.71 20.97
C PRO A 750 -21.30 -28.44 20.27
N THR A 751 -20.85 -27.26 20.70
CA THR A 751 -21.25 -25.97 20.10
C THR A 751 -20.35 -25.53 18.95
N VAL A 752 -19.19 -26.17 18.80
CA VAL A 752 -18.21 -25.86 17.76
C VAL A 752 -18.59 -26.58 16.47
N LYS A 753 -18.68 -25.82 15.38
CA LYS A 753 -18.89 -26.39 14.05
C LYS A 753 -17.67 -27.22 13.67
N LYS A 754 -17.92 -28.49 13.35
CA LYS A 754 -16.94 -29.39 12.75
C LYS A 754 -16.83 -29.17 11.25
N SER A 755 -15.77 -29.71 10.67
CA SER A 755 -15.46 -29.66 9.25
C SER A 755 -15.21 -28.25 8.70
N GLU A 756 -14.76 -27.32 9.56
CA GLU A 756 -14.27 -25.99 9.17
C GLU A 756 -12.99 -25.59 9.92
N TYR A 757 -12.27 -24.60 9.39
CA TYR A 757 -11.10 -24.04 10.07
C TYR A 757 -11.53 -23.05 11.16
N GLY A 758 -11.09 -23.31 12.39
CA GLY A 758 -11.04 -22.32 13.46
C GLY A 758 -9.73 -21.52 13.42
N PHE A 759 -9.78 -20.29 13.93
CA PHE A 759 -8.63 -19.38 13.94
C PHE A 759 -8.33 -18.83 15.34
N GLY A 760 -7.05 -18.67 15.61
CA GLY A 760 -6.54 -18.17 16.89
C GLY A 760 -5.18 -17.52 16.74
N TRP A 761 -4.52 -17.27 17.87
CA TRP A 761 -3.14 -16.78 17.90
C TRP A 761 -2.47 -17.14 19.22
N TYR A 762 -1.14 -17.13 19.22
CA TYR A 762 -0.33 -17.12 20.43
C TYR A 762 0.65 -15.94 20.40
N SER A 763 1.13 -15.50 21.56
CA SER A 763 2.08 -14.40 21.67
C SER A 763 3.10 -14.61 22.78
N TRP A 764 4.23 -13.92 22.62
CA TRP A 764 5.24 -13.70 23.65
C TRP A 764 5.28 -12.21 24.01
N ASP A 765 5.15 -11.91 25.30
CA ASP A 765 5.00 -10.56 25.82
C ASP A 765 5.97 -10.25 26.95
N ASP A 766 6.71 -9.14 26.86
CA ASP A 766 7.61 -8.66 27.93
C ASP A 766 7.17 -7.29 28.51
N ARG A 767 5.91 -6.92 28.28
CA ARG A 767 5.29 -5.58 28.49
C ARG A 767 5.66 -4.50 27.47
N TYR A 768 6.73 -4.66 26.70
CA TYR A 768 7.20 -3.67 25.72
C TYR A 768 7.05 -4.18 24.29
N TYR A 769 7.40 -5.43 24.07
CA TYR A 769 7.23 -6.18 22.84
C TYR A 769 6.04 -7.14 22.98
N HIS A 770 5.29 -7.27 21.89
CA HIS A 770 4.20 -8.23 21.74
C HIS A 770 4.45 -8.98 20.42
N VAL A 771 4.91 -10.22 20.53
CA VAL A 771 5.35 -11.04 19.38
C VAL A 771 4.27 -12.05 19.07
N ARG A 772 3.34 -11.71 18.16
CA ARG A 772 2.13 -12.51 17.91
C ARG A 772 2.27 -13.41 16.67
N SER A 773 1.79 -14.64 16.78
CA SER A 773 1.75 -15.61 15.69
C SER A 773 0.34 -16.16 15.50
N PRO A 774 -0.25 -16.08 14.29
CA PRO A 774 -1.57 -16.63 14.02
C PRO A 774 -1.51 -18.17 13.93
N MET A 775 -2.64 -18.80 14.25
CA MET A 775 -2.86 -20.23 14.03
C MET A 775 -4.20 -20.49 13.35
N ALA A 776 -4.24 -21.49 12.48
CA ALA A 776 -5.46 -22.02 11.88
C ALA A 776 -5.54 -23.53 12.18
N VAL A 777 -6.70 -24.03 12.57
CA VAL A 777 -6.87 -25.44 12.91
C VAL A 777 -8.17 -25.94 12.33
N TYR A 778 -8.11 -26.98 11.53
CA TYR A 778 -9.28 -27.68 11.03
C TYR A 778 -9.65 -28.81 11.99
N LEU A 779 -10.86 -28.73 12.55
CA LEU A 779 -11.46 -29.80 13.34
C LEU A 779 -12.35 -30.63 12.41
N PRO A 780 -12.02 -31.91 12.16
CA PRO A 780 -12.78 -32.75 11.23
C PRO A 780 -14.21 -33.02 11.69
#